data_AF-A0AAV6UIE1-F1
#
_entry.id   AF-A0AAV6UIE1-F1
#
_cell.length_a   1.000
_cell.length_b   1.000
_cell.length_c   1.000
_cell.angle_alpha   90.00
_cell.angle_beta   90.00
_cell.angle_gamma   90.00
#
_symmetry.space_group_name_H-M   'P 1'
#
loop_
_entity.id
_entity.type
_entity.pdbx_description
1 polymer ?
#
loop_
_entity_poly.entity_id
_entity_poly.type
_entity_poly.pdbx_seq_one_letter_code
_entity_poly.pdbx_strand_id
1 'polypeptide(L)'
;MVTKGACKDWFRDRTNLEKTLLSLSCLLTLTLVLFILIGVAIKGNSSDSTLENESECFSSECIRTAGEILSKMNGRVDPCSNFYEYACGNYGKNPGETTSIAQSAIDSVYLSIKNILESNVSLEVEDMDAVKSLFSSCMEFDGLHRVREESAQVLLQIMQSNGLGMWPVVSTMYEYSGIPLSDRLASLAMMGVPVAFKLDVITDPHIPGSYMLKISPGGPLESGRPATDIIKDAYLRNFMLSSFLLLGTPNYLRATDAVDEILSVDSYYATADQDDSNKGCDYVDTLTPEESVSKLNSLMPEMDWSSLVTMIQKETGLQRPFAVQVHCKSKIRDYLIHLEDTLEKTVDNYLGWRFFVSFSKHILPAFRRNPSGSSRRQPPPRWKECVQLLEKYASPPLAQGLTIVKTHEGTEENVLHLADITQTAVERLVSQTEWLDQDHKTKTLRQLKQTVVNLPYVKKRNGSKGKVLLPLVSKDEYTSAVIGLRRQSIIRKFKSLNPSRDLQDSERGYFLTSASSTSNSSSVALYFDKLIEPYFSRHGSDWQNMGGFGTFLSRELIKDILSIGVGSSVGSNDSLWDSWFRTNRNSSCLFKSFSKRLGLSTEEENKAALKELFLDASSLEMALESAKEGGDSRRIFLPGLKTKSNEQLFFIAYAQTLCQANGPYSTTIPIKNRVNTIVTNSEDFEQAFSCSSTPQPKCRVFS
;
A
#
# COMPACT_ATOMS: atom_id res chain seq x y z
N MET A 1 -31.24 -58.20 65.90
CA MET A 1 -32.59 -58.27 66.48
C MET A 1 -33.03 -56.86 66.85
N VAL A 2 -33.79 -56.20 65.98
CA VAL A 2 -34.53 -54.97 66.30
C VAL A 2 -35.97 -55.26 65.89
N THR A 3 -36.86 -55.09 66.86
CA THR A 3 -38.21 -55.65 66.94
C THR A 3 -39.16 -55.10 65.87
N LYS A 4 -39.75 -56.00 65.07
CA LYS A 4 -40.83 -55.76 64.09
C LYS A 4 -42.17 -55.24 64.70
N GLY A 5 -42.19 -54.81 65.96
CA GLY A 5 -43.40 -54.37 66.68
C GLY A 5 -43.60 -52.85 66.76
N ALA A 6 -42.55 -52.03 66.61
CA ALA A 6 -42.62 -50.61 67.01
C ALA A 6 -43.43 -49.68 66.09
N CYS A 7 -43.69 -50.07 64.83
CA CYS A 7 -44.38 -49.18 63.88
C CYS A 7 -45.91 -49.24 64.01
N LYS A 8 -46.46 -50.36 64.50
CA LYS A 8 -47.92 -50.56 64.58
C LYS A 8 -48.54 -49.84 65.78
N ASP A 9 -47.79 -49.70 66.87
CA ASP A 9 -48.24 -49.01 68.08
C ASP A 9 -48.11 -47.48 67.95
N TRP A 10 -47.05 -46.98 67.28
CA TRP A 10 -46.84 -45.54 67.07
C TRP A 10 -47.99 -44.85 66.29
N PHE A 11 -48.56 -45.54 65.29
CA PHE A 11 -49.66 -44.96 64.51
C PHE A 11 -51.01 -45.04 65.25
N ARG A 12 -51.16 -45.96 66.20
CA ARG A 12 -52.44 -46.21 66.88
C ARG A 12 -52.71 -45.16 67.96
N ASP A 13 -51.67 -44.69 68.64
CA ASP A 13 -51.72 -43.71 69.75
C ASP A 13 -51.89 -42.24 69.30
N ARG A 14 -51.86 -41.98 67.98
CA ARG A 14 -52.09 -40.63 67.42
C ARG A 14 -53.58 -40.28 67.34
N THR A 15 -53.89 -39.03 67.64
CA THR A 15 -55.25 -38.49 67.53
C THR A 15 -55.75 -38.52 66.07
N ASN A 16 -57.07 -38.50 65.85
CA ASN A 16 -57.64 -38.50 64.49
C ASN A 16 -57.16 -37.29 63.67
N LEU A 17 -56.86 -36.17 64.33
CA LEU A 17 -56.27 -34.98 63.69
C LEU A 17 -54.82 -35.23 63.22
N GLU A 18 -53.99 -35.87 64.04
CA GLU A 18 -52.61 -36.19 63.66
C GLU A 18 -52.55 -37.22 62.53
N LYS A 19 -53.43 -38.22 62.54
CA LYS A 19 -53.53 -39.23 61.47
C LYS A 19 -53.94 -38.59 60.13
N THR A 20 -54.91 -37.67 60.16
CA THR A 20 -55.36 -36.95 58.97
C THR A 20 -54.29 -35.99 58.45
N LEU A 21 -53.60 -35.27 59.33
CA LEU A 21 -52.47 -34.40 58.95
C LEU A 21 -51.28 -35.18 58.38
N LEU A 22 -50.92 -36.32 58.96
CA LEU A 22 -49.85 -37.18 58.42
C LEU A 22 -50.23 -37.76 57.06
N SER A 23 -51.49 -38.17 56.87
CA SER A 23 -51.98 -38.63 55.57
C SER A 23 -51.98 -37.53 54.53
N LEU A 24 -52.44 -36.32 54.88
CA LEU A 24 -52.44 -35.15 53.99
C LEU A 24 -51.02 -34.70 53.64
N SER A 25 -50.10 -34.69 54.62
CA SER A 25 -48.69 -34.38 54.40
C SER A 25 -48.05 -35.40 53.46
N CYS A 26 -48.32 -36.69 53.65
CA CYS A 26 -47.79 -37.75 52.79
C CYS A 26 -48.34 -37.60 51.36
N LEU A 27 -49.65 -37.32 51.21
CA LEU A 27 -50.28 -37.08 49.92
C LEU A 27 -49.67 -35.85 49.22
N LEU A 28 -49.48 -34.74 49.94
CA LEU A 28 -48.84 -33.53 49.43
C LEU A 28 -47.40 -33.81 48.97
N THR A 29 -46.62 -34.55 49.75
CA THR A 29 -45.24 -34.92 49.36
C THR A 29 -45.23 -35.82 48.13
N LEU A 30 -46.15 -36.78 48.02
CA LEU A 30 -46.28 -37.65 46.85
C LEU A 30 -46.68 -36.86 45.60
N THR A 31 -47.63 -35.92 45.73
CA THR A 31 -48.00 -35.04 44.61
C THR A 31 -46.85 -34.14 44.17
N LEU A 32 -46.08 -33.58 45.11
CA LEU A 32 -44.90 -32.77 44.81
C LEU A 32 -43.83 -33.59 44.07
N VAL A 33 -43.55 -34.81 44.53
CA VAL A 33 -42.60 -35.72 43.86
C VAL A 33 -43.10 -36.10 42.47
N LEU A 34 -44.40 -36.34 42.30
CA LEU A 34 -45.00 -36.62 40.99
C LEU A 34 -44.85 -35.42 40.04
N PHE A 35 -45.10 -34.19 40.51
CA PHE A 35 -44.90 -32.99 39.71
C PHE A 35 -43.43 -32.78 39.31
N ILE A 36 -42.48 -33.08 40.21
CA ILE A 36 -41.05 -33.02 39.91
C ILE A 36 -40.67 -34.07 38.87
N LEU A 37 -41.16 -35.31 39.01
CA LEU A 37 -40.90 -36.38 38.04
C LEU A 37 -41.53 -36.08 36.67
N ILE A 38 -42.73 -35.50 36.63
CA ILE A 38 -43.36 -35.04 35.39
C ILE A 38 -42.55 -33.88 34.77
N GLY A 39 -42.08 -32.93 35.58
CA GLY A 39 -41.22 -31.84 35.10
C GLY A 39 -39.88 -32.34 34.52
N VAL A 40 -39.27 -33.36 35.15
CA VAL A 40 -38.06 -34.02 34.65
C VAL A 40 -38.34 -34.84 33.40
N ALA A 41 -39.49 -35.52 33.31
CA ALA A 41 -39.88 -36.29 32.14
C ALA A 41 -40.22 -35.38 30.94
N ILE A 42 -40.88 -34.25 31.15
CA ILE A 42 -41.12 -33.23 30.11
C ILE A 42 -39.79 -32.63 29.63
N LYS A 43 -38.84 -32.38 30.55
CA LYS A 43 -37.50 -31.88 30.22
C LYS A 43 -36.59 -32.93 29.57
N GLY A 44 -36.83 -34.22 29.86
CA GLY A 44 -36.09 -35.36 29.32
C GLY A 44 -36.63 -35.89 27.98
N ASN A 45 -37.88 -35.56 27.64
CA ASN A 45 -38.51 -35.97 26.37
C ASN A 45 -38.59 -34.83 25.33
N SER A 46 -38.14 -33.63 25.69
CA SER A 46 -37.58 -32.69 24.72
C SER A 46 -36.14 -33.09 24.43
N SER A 47 -35.98 -34.18 23.67
CA SER A 47 -34.79 -34.35 22.83
C SER A 47 -34.81 -33.25 21.79
N ASP A 48 -34.39 -32.07 22.23
CA ASP A 48 -33.98 -30.94 21.42
C ASP A 48 -32.64 -31.32 20.77
N SER A 49 -32.73 -32.15 19.74
CA SER A 49 -31.61 -32.58 18.93
C SER A 49 -31.44 -31.64 17.73
N THR A 50 -31.47 -30.31 17.95
CA THR A 50 -31.17 -29.29 16.92
C THR A 50 -30.58 -27.96 17.43
N LEU A 51 -30.10 -27.84 18.67
CA LEU A 51 -29.35 -26.65 19.12
C LEU A 51 -27.89 -27.01 19.43
N GLU A 52 -27.11 -27.26 18.38
CA GLU A 52 -25.65 -27.20 18.48
C GLU A 52 -25.21 -25.73 18.73
N ASN A 53 -24.88 -25.41 19.98
CA ASN A 53 -23.95 -24.38 20.45
C ASN A 53 -23.81 -23.07 19.62
N GLU A 54 -24.81 -22.18 19.70
CA GLU A 54 -24.57 -20.73 19.48
C GLU A 54 -23.89 -20.10 20.71
N SER A 55 -22.63 -20.46 20.98
CA SER A 55 -21.87 -19.88 22.10
C SER A 55 -21.21 -18.56 21.69
N GLU A 56 -21.50 -17.50 22.44
CA GLU A 56 -20.82 -16.20 22.34
C GLU A 56 -19.36 -16.34 22.78
N CYS A 57 -18.43 -15.73 22.04
CA CYS A 57 -17.00 -15.89 22.31
C CYS A 57 -16.49 -14.85 23.31
N PHE A 58 -16.00 -15.35 24.44
CA PHE A 58 -15.43 -14.53 25.51
C PHE A 58 -13.90 -14.66 25.61
N SER A 59 -13.22 -15.10 24.55
CA SER A 59 -11.75 -15.00 24.51
C SER A 59 -11.31 -13.54 24.55
N SER A 60 -10.08 -13.29 25.02
CA SER A 60 -9.47 -11.96 25.03
C SER A 60 -9.53 -11.28 23.66
N GLU A 61 -9.34 -12.06 22.61
CA GLU A 61 -9.34 -11.59 21.22
C GLU A 61 -10.74 -11.20 20.77
N CYS A 62 -11.76 -12.02 21.04
CA CYS A 62 -13.15 -11.70 20.69
C CYS A 62 -13.65 -10.45 21.42
N ILE A 63 -13.32 -10.31 22.72
CA ILE A 63 -13.67 -9.13 23.50
C ILE A 63 -12.99 -7.89 22.93
N ARG A 64 -11.70 -7.99 22.54
CA ARG A 64 -10.96 -6.89 21.91
C ARG A 64 -11.58 -6.50 20.56
N THR A 65 -11.84 -7.45 19.67
CA THR A 65 -12.47 -7.18 18.37
C THR A 65 -13.86 -6.56 18.54
N ALA A 66 -14.69 -7.08 19.44
CA ALA A 66 -15.99 -6.49 19.78
C ALA A 66 -15.84 -5.04 20.26
N GLY A 67 -14.92 -4.79 21.20
CA GLY A 67 -14.63 -3.45 21.73
C GLY A 67 -14.13 -2.49 20.65
N GLU A 68 -13.28 -2.94 19.74
CA GLU A 68 -12.79 -2.14 18.61
C GLU A 68 -13.91 -1.75 17.65
N ILE A 69 -14.86 -2.64 17.35
CA ILE A 69 -16.02 -2.31 16.50
C ILE A 69 -16.93 -1.33 17.22
N LEU A 70 -17.34 -1.66 18.45
CA LEU A 70 -18.32 -0.89 19.23
C LEU A 70 -17.81 0.51 19.61
N SER A 71 -16.51 0.67 19.87
CA SER A 71 -15.93 1.96 20.24
C SER A 71 -15.98 3.01 19.13
N LYS A 72 -15.98 2.59 17.85
CA LYS A 72 -16.08 3.49 16.69
C LYS A 72 -17.53 3.86 16.36
N MET A 73 -18.47 2.98 16.68
CA MET A 73 -19.89 3.14 16.34
C MET A 73 -20.57 4.21 17.20
N ASN A 74 -21.49 4.95 16.59
CA ASN A 74 -22.41 5.87 17.26
C ASN A 74 -23.86 5.39 17.09
N GLY A 75 -24.31 4.52 18.00
CA GLY A 75 -25.66 3.94 17.97
C GLY A 75 -26.82 4.92 18.17
N ARG A 76 -26.55 6.22 18.36
CA ARG A 76 -27.59 7.28 18.43
C ARG A 76 -28.00 7.81 17.07
N VAL A 77 -27.24 7.48 16.01
CA VAL A 77 -27.53 7.92 14.65
C VAL A 77 -28.20 6.79 13.89
N ASP A 78 -29.27 7.14 13.18
CA ASP A 78 -29.96 6.20 12.30
C ASP A 78 -29.05 5.84 11.10
N PRO A 79 -28.69 4.54 10.91
CA PRO A 79 -27.85 4.11 9.78
C PRO A 79 -28.43 4.46 8.42
N CYS A 80 -29.75 4.58 8.29
CA CYS A 80 -30.41 4.95 7.04
C CYS A 80 -30.26 6.44 6.71
N SER A 81 -30.02 7.28 7.72
CA SER A 81 -29.83 8.72 7.56
C SER A 81 -28.38 9.10 7.27
N ASN A 82 -27.43 8.51 8.00
CA ASN A 82 -26.01 8.77 7.88
C ASN A 82 -25.21 7.57 8.38
N PHE A 83 -24.97 6.62 7.48
CA PHE A 83 -24.31 5.37 7.81
C PHE A 83 -22.86 5.55 8.28
N TYR A 84 -22.12 6.48 7.66
CA TYR A 84 -20.76 6.79 8.08
C TYR A 84 -20.72 7.26 9.54
N GLU A 85 -21.62 8.18 9.94
CA GLU A 85 -21.69 8.62 11.33
C GLU A 85 -22.15 7.49 12.27
N TYR A 86 -23.07 6.62 11.84
CA TYR A 86 -23.44 5.44 12.62
C TYR A 86 -22.25 4.49 12.87
N ALA A 87 -21.44 4.21 11.84
CA ALA A 87 -20.34 3.26 11.90
C ALA A 87 -19.03 3.82 12.49
N CYS A 88 -18.75 5.11 12.23
CA CYS A 88 -17.49 5.79 12.53
C CYS A 88 -17.64 7.00 13.46
N GLY A 89 -18.85 7.38 13.88
CA GLY A 89 -19.11 8.66 14.53
C GLY A 89 -18.36 8.91 15.84
N ASN A 90 -17.81 7.86 16.46
CA ASN A 90 -16.95 7.99 17.64
C ASN A 90 -15.45 7.90 17.34
N TYR A 91 -15.05 7.54 16.12
CA TYR A 91 -13.65 7.54 15.70
C TYR A 91 -13.08 8.96 15.62
N GLY A 92 -11.87 9.14 16.12
CA GLY A 92 -11.17 10.43 16.23
C GLY A 92 -11.58 11.25 17.46
N LYS A 93 -12.45 10.73 18.35
CA LYS A 93 -12.81 11.39 19.61
C LYS A 93 -11.91 10.97 20.76
N ASN A 94 -11.24 9.82 20.66
CA ASN A 94 -10.37 9.33 21.72
C ASN A 94 -8.93 9.82 21.54
N PRO A 95 -8.23 10.19 22.64
CA PRO A 95 -6.81 10.50 22.59
C PRO A 95 -6.01 9.29 22.05
N GLY A 96 -5.25 9.48 20.98
CA GLY A 96 -4.42 8.43 20.37
C GLY A 96 -4.94 7.87 19.05
N GLU A 97 -6.18 8.18 18.65
CA GLU A 97 -6.67 7.85 17.31
C GLU A 97 -5.99 8.74 16.26
N THR A 98 -5.36 8.13 15.26
CA THR A 98 -4.65 8.86 14.19
C THR A 98 -5.62 9.44 13.16
N THR A 99 -5.09 10.16 12.16
CA THR A 99 -5.88 10.78 11.08
C THR A 99 -6.84 9.80 10.37
N SER A 100 -6.45 8.54 10.19
CA SER A 100 -7.30 7.55 9.52
C SER A 100 -6.99 6.12 9.94
N ILE A 101 -7.95 5.21 9.78
CA ILE A 101 -7.76 3.78 10.01
C ILE A 101 -6.63 3.20 9.15
N ALA A 102 -6.57 3.59 7.87
CA ALA A 102 -5.48 3.18 6.99
C ALA A 102 -4.11 3.60 7.53
N GLN A 103 -3.96 4.84 8.02
CA GLN A 103 -2.71 5.30 8.62
C GLN A 103 -2.40 4.61 9.94
N SER A 104 -3.40 4.38 10.79
CA SER A 104 -3.26 3.63 12.05
C SER A 104 -2.76 2.20 11.81
N ALA A 105 -3.27 1.53 10.77
CA ALA A 105 -2.85 0.18 10.42
C ALA A 105 -1.39 0.12 9.94
N ILE A 106 -0.98 1.08 9.08
CA ILE A 106 0.42 1.24 8.66
C ILE A 106 1.32 1.51 9.89
N ASP A 107 0.90 2.42 10.77
CA ASP A 107 1.67 2.79 11.96
C ASP A 107 1.80 1.63 12.94
N SER A 108 0.78 0.77 13.06
CA SER A 108 0.83 -0.46 13.85
C SER A 108 1.89 -1.45 13.32
N VAL A 109 1.98 -1.61 12.00
CA VAL A 109 3.04 -2.43 11.37
C VAL A 109 4.41 -1.81 11.61
N TYR A 110 4.56 -0.50 11.42
CA TYR A 110 5.83 0.19 11.65
C TYR A 110 6.30 0.13 13.11
N LEU A 111 5.39 0.24 14.08
CA LEU A 111 5.70 0.03 15.50
C LEU A 111 6.16 -1.40 15.78
N SER A 112 5.58 -2.37 15.08
CA SER A 112 5.97 -3.77 15.22
C SER A 112 7.35 -4.03 14.65
N ILE A 113 7.68 -3.42 13.50
CA ILE A 113 9.03 -3.42 12.95
C ILE A 113 10.01 -2.75 13.93
N LYS A 114 9.67 -1.57 14.47
CA LYS A 114 10.48 -0.88 15.48
C LYS A 114 10.78 -1.80 16.68
N ASN A 115 9.76 -2.46 17.22
CA ASN A 115 9.93 -3.37 18.35
C ASN A 115 10.83 -4.56 18.01
N ILE A 116 10.72 -5.13 16.80
CA ILE A 116 11.64 -6.18 16.33
C ILE A 116 13.08 -5.65 16.30
N LEU A 117 13.28 -4.45 15.76
CA LEU A 117 14.61 -3.84 15.59
C LEU A 117 15.26 -3.43 16.91
N GLU A 118 14.48 -3.00 17.89
CA GLU A 118 14.93 -2.63 19.23
C GLU A 118 15.03 -3.83 20.19
N SER A 119 14.48 -4.99 19.82
CA SER A 119 14.50 -6.18 20.68
C SER A 119 15.89 -6.81 20.78
N ASN A 120 16.23 -7.26 21.99
CA ASN A 120 17.42 -8.10 22.23
C ASN A 120 17.20 -9.57 21.85
N VAL A 121 16.00 -9.93 21.38
CA VAL A 121 15.67 -11.28 20.96
C VAL A 121 16.35 -11.55 19.62
N SER A 122 17.15 -12.61 19.58
CA SER A 122 17.68 -13.14 18.33
C SER A 122 16.56 -13.86 17.59
N LEU A 123 16.19 -13.35 16.42
CA LEU A 123 15.30 -14.05 15.50
C LEU A 123 16.17 -14.87 14.55
N GLU A 124 15.78 -16.11 14.26
CA GLU A 124 16.46 -16.98 13.27
C GLU A 124 16.16 -16.55 11.82
N VAL A 125 16.47 -15.29 11.52
CA VAL A 125 16.25 -14.64 10.23
C VAL A 125 17.57 -14.11 9.72
N GLU A 126 17.91 -14.49 8.49
CA GLU A 126 19.15 -14.08 7.82
C GLU A 126 19.22 -12.55 7.68
N ASP A 127 20.41 -11.98 7.82
CA ASP A 127 20.70 -10.55 7.70
C ASP A 127 20.01 -9.60 8.71
N MET A 128 19.23 -10.11 9.68
CA MET A 128 18.55 -9.26 10.67
C MET A 128 19.50 -8.40 11.51
N ASP A 129 20.69 -8.91 11.84
CA ASP A 129 21.67 -8.13 12.61
C ASP A 129 22.18 -6.92 11.82
N ALA A 130 22.36 -7.07 10.50
CA ALA A 130 22.69 -5.95 9.63
C ALA A 130 21.55 -4.93 9.54
N VAL A 131 20.29 -5.41 9.50
CA VAL A 131 19.10 -4.53 9.55
C VAL A 131 19.03 -3.76 10.88
N LYS A 132 19.27 -4.43 12.01
CA LYS A 132 19.32 -3.80 13.35
C LYS A 132 20.46 -2.78 13.47
N SER A 133 21.63 -3.11 12.92
CA SER A 133 22.77 -2.19 12.84
C SER A 133 22.44 -0.94 12.03
N LEU A 134 21.87 -1.09 10.83
CA LEU A 134 21.41 0.03 9.99
C LEU A 134 20.34 0.88 10.69
N PHE A 135 19.39 0.25 11.40
CA PHE A 135 18.39 0.96 12.19
C PHE A 135 19.03 1.83 13.28
N SER A 136 19.98 1.25 14.03
CA SER A 136 20.69 1.94 15.10
C SER A 136 21.51 3.12 14.56
N SER A 137 22.26 2.91 13.48
CA SER A 137 23.01 3.99 12.80
C SER A 137 22.09 5.09 12.27
N CYS A 138 20.89 4.74 11.77
CA CYS A 138 19.89 5.73 11.36
C CYS A 138 19.34 6.54 12.54
N MET A 139 19.03 5.88 13.65
CA MET A 139 18.49 6.49 14.87
C MET A 139 19.47 7.47 15.50
N GLU A 140 20.75 7.11 15.52
CA GLU A 140 21.83 7.89 16.11
C GLU A 140 22.49 8.87 15.13
N PHE A 141 22.01 8.95 13.89
CA PHE A 141 22.62 9.76 12.85
C PHE A 141 22.63 11.26 13.20
N ASP A 142 23.83 11.81 13.37
CA ASP A 142 24.07 13.22 13.66
C ASP A 142 24.44 14.03 12.39
N GLY A 143 24.64 13.38 11.22
CA GLY A 143 25.18 14.02 10.01
C GLY A 143 26.46 13.35 9.50
N LEU A 144 27.02 13.83 8.38
CA LEU A 144 28.34 13.40 7.88
C LEU A 144 29.47 13.66 8.89
N HIS A 145 29.43 14.77 9.65
CA HIS A 145 30.31 15.01 10.80
C HIS A 145 29.68 16.00 11.80
N ARG A 146 30.09 15.92 13.08
CA ARG A 146 29.68 16.88 14.14
C ARG A 146 30.26 18.28 13.93
N VAL A 147 31.34 18.40 13.17
CA VAL A 147 32.02 19.66 12.83
C VAL A 147 31.60 20.07 11.42
N ARG A 148 31.06 21.29 11.28
CA ARG A 148 30.48 21.80 10.02
C ARG A 148 31.49 21.86 8.85
N GLU A 149 32.76 22.09 9.15
CA GLU A 149 33.82 22.29 8.13
C GLU A 149 34.26 21.00 7.42
N GLU A 150 33.95 19.81 7.96
CA GLU A 150 34.34 18.51 7.38
C GLU A 150 33.25 17.87 6.50
N SER A 151 32.00 18.34 6.60
CA SER A 151 30.86 17.74 5.89
C SER A 151 30.96 17.89 4.36
N ALA A 152 31.52 19.01 3.89
CA ALA A 152 31.77 19.25 2.46
C ALA A 152 32.78 18.25 1.89
N GLN A 153 33.85 17.98 2.64
CA GLN A 153 34.93 17.09 2.20
C GLN A 153 34.45 15.65 2.08
N VAL A 154 33.69 15.16 3.06
CA VAL A 154 33.12 13.80 2.98
C VAL A 154 32.09 13.70 1.85
N LEU A 155 31.25 14.71 1.66
CA LEU A 155 30.32 14.72 0.52
C LEU A 155 31.08 14.66 -0.82
N LEU A 156 32.14 15.46 -0.96
CA LEU A 156 32.99 15.46 -2.15
C LEU A 156 33.70 14.10 -2.35
N GLN A 157 34.18 13.47 -1.27
CA GLN A 157 34.77 12.13 -1.33
C GLN A 157 33.76 11.09 -1.80
N ILE A 158 32.52 11.13 -1.29
CA ILE A 158 31.44 10.24 -1.72
C ILE A 158 31.11 10.47 -3.21
N MET A 159 31.03 11.72 -3.66
CA MET A 159 30.78 12.03 -5.08
C MET A 159 31.91 11.51 -5.97
N GLN A 160 33.16 11.74 -5.57
CA GLN A 160 34.34 11.29 -6.30
C GLN A 160 34.43 9.77 -6.36
N SER A 161 34.21 9.07 -5.24
CA SER A 161 34.22 7.60 -5.19
C SER A 161 33.12 6.95 -6.03
N ASN A 162 32.07 7.71 -6.37
CA ASN A 162 30.98 7.28 -7.23
C ASN A 162 31.10 7.84 -8.66
N GLY A 163 32.26 8.35 -9.07
CA GLY A 163 32.53 8.75 -10.46
C GLY A 163 31.84 10.03 -10.90
N LEU A 164 31.44 10.91 -9.98
CA LEU A 164 30.78 12.18 -10.30
C LEU A 164 31.74 13.37 -10.43
N GLY A 165 32.96 13.23 -9.90
CA GLY A 165 33.91 14.33 -9.78
C GLY A 165 33.63 15.23 -8.57
N MET A 166 34.22 16.42 -8.59
CA MET A 166 34.05 17.42 -7.54
C MET A 166 32.83 18.31 -7.79
N TRP A 167 32.29 18.93 -6.75
CA TRP A 167 31.17 19.87 -6.85
C TRP A 167 31.66 21.31 -6.70
N PRO A 168 31.68 22.13 -7.78
CA PRO A 168 32.30 23.45 -7.75
C PRO A 168 31.79 24.36 -6.62
N VAL A 169 30.48 24.45 -6.38
CA VAL A 169 29.94 25.37 -5.35
C VAL A 169 30.47 25.11 -3.93
N VAL A 170 30.82 23.88 -3.58
CA VAL A 170 31.32 23.50 -2.25
C VAL A 170 32.84 23.23 -2.20
N SER A 171 33.50 23.07 -3.35
CA SER A 171 34.95 22.84 -3.41
C SER A 171 35.74 24.15 -3.51
N THR A 172 36.69 24.37 -2.60
CA THR A 172 37.66 25.49 -2.68
C THR A 172 38.76 25.26 -3.72
N MET A 173 39.09 23.99 -4.00
CA MET A 173 40.11 23.54 -4.95
C MET A 173 39.45 22.77 -6.09
N TYR A 174 38.50 23.38 -6.77
CA TYR A 174 37.83 22.73 -7.90
C TYR A 174 38.84 22.48 -9.02
N GLU A 175 39.06 21.20 -9.31
CA GLU A 175 39.80 20.75 -10.49
C GLU A 175 38.85 20.01 -11.42
N TYR A 176 39.06 20.20 -12.72
CA TYR A 176 38.36 19.47 -13.77
C TYR A 176 38.53 17.97 -13.55
N SER A 177 37.41 17.24 -13.47
CA SER A 177 37.44 15.82 -13.11
C SER A 177 38.02 14.93 -14.22
N GLY A 178 37.98 15.36 -15.49
CA GLY A 178 38.35 14.52 -16.63
C GLY A 178 37.38 13.37 -16.92
N ILE A 179 36.30 13.24 -16.15
CA ILE A 179 35.34 12.16 -16.31
C ILE A 179 34.36 12.53 -17.42
N PRO A 180 34.15 11.69 -18.45
CA PRO A 180 33.16 11.94 -19.50
C PRO A 180 31.74 12.13 -18.93
N LEU A 181 30.95 13.02 -19.53
CA LEU A 181 29.56 13.27 -19.10
C LEU A 181 28.71 11.98 -19.12
N SER A 182 28.92 11.11 -20.12
CA SER A 182 28.27 9.80 -20.24
C SER A 182 28.49 8.92 -19.00
N ASP A 183 29.72 8.85 -18.49
CA ASP A 183 30.08 8.05 -17.32
C ASP A 183 29.46 8.61 -16.03
N ARG A 184 29.41 9.94 -15.89
CA ARG A 184 28.76 10.61 -14.76
C ARG A 184 27.25 10.36 -14.77
N LEU A 185 26.60 10.50 -15.93
CA LEU A 185 25.17 10.22 -16.09
C LEU A 185 24.85 8.74 -15.85
N ALA A 186 25.67 7.81 -16.33
CA ALA A 186 25.53 6.39 -16.06
C ALA A 186 25.64 6.09 -14.55
N SER A 187 26.62 6.69 -13.88
CA SER A 187 26.82 6.54 -12.43
C SER A 187 25.62 7.07 -11.62
N LEU A 188 25.09 8.24 -11.99
CA LEU A 188 23.87 8.80 -11.39
C LEU A 188 22.65 7.89 -11.63
N ALA A 189 22.50 7.35 -12.83
CA ALA A 189 21.42 6.43 -13.17
C ALA A 189 21.50 5.13 -12.34
N MET A 190 22.70 4.58 -12.11
CA MET A 190 22.93 3.42 -11.24
C MET A 190 22.64 3.70 -9.75
N MET A 191 22.63 4.96 -9.34
CA MET A 191 22.18 5.42 -8.02
C MET A 191 20.70 5.87 -8.02
N GLY A 192 20.04 5.83 -9.17
CA GLY A 192 18.64 6.23 -9.36
C GLY A 192 18.43 7.73 -9.19
N VAL A 193 19.43 8.54 -9.49
CA VAL A 193 19.35 10.00 -9.54
C VAL A 193 19.02 10.40 -10.97
N PRO A 194 17.76 10.78 -11.28
CA PRO A 194 17.39 11.17 -12.62
C PRO A 194 18.03 12.52 -12.96
N VAL A 195 18.57 12.65 -14.17
CA VAL A 195 19.06 13.91 -14.75
C VAL A 195 18.44 14.07 -16.13
N ALA A 196 19.14 13.66 -17.21
CA ALA A 196 18.58 13.66 -18.56
C ALA A 196 17.59 12.49 -18.77
N PHE A 197 17.87 11.34 -18.17
CA PHE A 197 17.02 10.15 -18.25
C PHE A 197 16.91 9.45 -16.89
N LYS A 198 15.92 8.57 -16.80
CA LYS A 198 15.73 7.62 -15.70
C LYS A 198 15.55 6.22 -16.28
N LEU A 199 15.88 5.23 -15.47
CA LEU A 199 15.87 3.82 -15.83
C LEU A 199 14.85 3.07 -14.98
N ASP A 200 14.01 2.29 -15.63
CA ASP A 200 13.07 1.37 -15.02
C ASP A 200 13.22 -0.02 -15.68
N VAL A 201 12.74 -1.07 -15.02
CA VAL A 201 12.60 -2.40 -15.61
C VAL A 201 11.12 -2.68 -15.76
N ILE A 202 10.70 -3.05 -16.97
CA ILE A 202 9.31 -3.36 -17.29
C ILE A 202 9.22 -4.77 -17.88
N THR A 203 8.04 -5.36 -17.82
CA THR A 203 7.75 -6.62 -18.52
C THR A 203 7.78 -6.40 -20.03
N ASP A 204 8.37 -7.35 -20.75
CA ASP A 204 8.37 -7.35 -22.21
C ASP A 204 6.95 -7.70 -22.73
N PRO A 205 6.29 -6.81 -23.48
CA PRO A 205 4.94 -7.07 -24.00
C PRO A 205 4.94 -8.12 -25.13
N HIS A 206 6.08 -8.39 -25.76
CA HIS A 206 6.21 -9.34 -26.86
C HIS A 206 6.64 -10.73 -26.39
N ILE A 207 7.34 -10.82 -25.25
CA ILE A 207 7.87 -12.08 -24.71
C ILE A 207 7.38 -12.28 -23.27
N PRO A 208 6.35 -13.14 -23.05
CA PRO A 208 5.83 -13.42 -21.72
C PRO A 208 6.92 -13.90 -20.75
N GLY A 209 6.98 -13.31 -19.56
CA GLY A 209 7.97 -13.65 -18.53
C GLY A 209 9.37 -13.07 -18.76
N SER A 210 9.57 -12.28 -19.80
CA SER A 210 10.80 -11.52 -20.05
C SER A 210 10.67 -10.07 -19.56
N TYR A 211 11.81 -9.41 -19.36
CA TYR A 211 11.90 -8.03 -18.92
C TYR A 211 12.79 -7.21 -19.86
N MET A 212 12.51 -5.91 -19.95
CA MET A 212 13.29 -4.95 -20.73
C MET A 212 13.62 -3.70 -19.92
N LEU A 213 14.74 -3.07 -20.26
CA LEU A 213 15.15 -1.80 -19.65
C LEU A 213 14.36 -0.67 -20.30
N LYS A 214 13.57 0.06 -19.53
CA LYS A 214 12.87 1.26 -19.99
C LYS A 214 13.71 2.50 -19.68
N ILE A 215 13.98 3.30 -20.70
CA ILE A 215 14.60 4.62 -20.61
C ILE A 215 13.49 5.65 -20.82
N SER A 216 13.37 6.59 -19.89
CA SER A 216 12.40 7.68 -19.96
C SER A 216 13.05 9.01 -19.56
N PRO A 217 12.46 10.16 -19.89
CA PRO A 217 13.04 11.45 -19.52
C PRO A 217 13.21 11.58 -18.01
N GLY A 218 14.34 12.15 -17.59
CA GLY A 218 14.64 12.42 -16.19
C GLY A 218 13.95 13.69 -15.69
N GLY A 219 13.81 14.69 -16.57
CA GLY A 219 13.01 15.90 -16.36
C GLY A 219 13.54 16.87 -15.29
N PRO A 220 12.93 18.06 -15.18
CA PRO A 220 13.26 19.02 -14.15
C PRO A 220 12.91 18.47 -12.77
N LEU A 221 13.57 18.96 -11.74
CA LEU A 221 13.35 18.52 -10.36
C LEU A 221 11.91 18.82 -9.92
N GLU A 222 11.39 19.96 -10.37
CA GLU A 222 10.05 20.48 -10.12
C GLU A 222 9.10 20.20 -11.31
N SER A 223 8.99 18.91 -11.70
CA SER A 223 8.19 18.50 -12.87
C SER A 223 6.73 18.99 -12.81
N GLY A 224 6.23 19.47 -13.95
CA GLY A 224 4.89 20.04 -14.11
C GLY A 224 4.77 21.52 -13.75
N ARG A 225 5.83 22.16 -13.22
CA ARG A 225 5.84 23.62 -12.98
C ARG A 225 6.40 24.38 -14.19
N PRO A 226 5.82 25.55 -14.53
CA PRO A 226 6.40 26.42 -15.55
C PRO A 226 7.80 26.90 -15.20
N ALA A 227 8.65 27.04 -16.22
CA ALA A 227 10.01 27.55 -16.07
C ALA A 227 10.06 28.91 -15.36
N THR A 228 9.11 29.80 -15.66
CA THR A 228 8.99 31.12 -15.00
C THR A 228 8.72 31.03 -13.51
N ASP A 229 7.96 30.02 -13.09
CA ASP A 229 7.57 29.84 -11.69
C ASP A 229 8.71 29.22 -10.90
N ILE A 230 9.50 28.34 -11.53
CA ILE A 230 10.73 27.78 -10.96
C ILE A 230 11.75 28.90 -10.73
N ILE A 231 12.03 29.72 -11.74
CA ILE A 231 13.01 30.81 -11.65
C ILE A 231 12.63 31.85 -10.59
N LYS A 232 11.34 32.18 -10.45
CA LYS A 232 10.84 33.20 -9.52
C LYS A 232 10.56 32.66 -8.11
N ASP A 233 10.80 31.38 -7.86
CA ASP A 233 10.50 30.76 -6.57
C ASP A 233 11.51 31.17 -5.50
N ALA A 234 11.14 32.18 -4.70
CA ALA A 234 11.95 32.67 -3.60
C ALA A 234 12.22 31.60 -2.52
N TYR A 235 11.29 30.66 -2.30
CA TYR A 235 11.48 29.60 -1.30
C TYR A 235 12.51 28.58 -1.78
N LEU A 236 12.40 28.12 -3.03
CA LEU A 236 13.38 27.23 -3.65
C LEU A 236 14.77 27.87 -3.65
N ARG A 237 14.86 29.14 -4.07
CA ARG A 237 16.13 29.88 -4.09
C ARG A 237 16.76 29.98 -2.70
N ASN A 238 15.96 30.34 -1.69
CA ASN A 238 16.43 30.43 -0.31
C ASN A 238 16.86 29.07 0.26
N PHE A 239 16.18 27.98 -0.13
CA PHE A 239 16.58 26.64 0.24
C PHE A 239 17.94 26.26 -0.35
N MET A 240 18.15 26.51 -1.65
CA MET A 240 19.41 26.20 -2.31
C MET A 240 20.57 26.99 -1.68
N LEU A 241 20.39 28.30 -1.49
CA LEU A 241 21.37 29.15 -0.82
C LEU A 241 21.69 28.65 0.59
N SER A 242 20.67 28.38 1.40
CA SER A 242 20.85 27.88 2.76
C SER A 242 21.58 26.53 2.77
N SER A 243 21.31 25.67 1.78
CA SER A 243 21.98 24.37 1.65
C SER A 243 23.47 24.53 1.36
N PHE A 244 23.84 25.40 0.42
CA PHE A 244 25.25 25.69 0.10
C PHE A 244 26.00 26.29 1.29
N LEU A 245 25.38 27.24 1.99
CA LEU A 245 25.97 27.83 3.19
C LEU A 245 26.15 26.80 4.32
N LEU A 246 25.18 25.89 4.51
CA LEU A 246 25.30 24.80 5.48
C LEU A 246 26.37 23.77 5.10
N LEU A 247 26.59 23.56 3.80
CA LEU A 247 27.66 22.71 3.26
C LEU A 247 29.02 23.42 3.21
N GLY A 248 29.15 24.64 3.74
CA GLY A 248 30.43 25.32 3.86
C GLY A 248 30.92 26.00 2.58
N THR A 249 30.03 26.40 1.67
CA THR A 249 30.41 27.18 0.50
C THR A 249 31.20 28.44 0.89
N PRO A 250 32.37 28.73 0.27
CA PRO A 250 33.32 29.74 0.77
C PRO A 250 32.79 31.18 0.86
N ASN A 251 31.87 31.56 -0.02
CA ASN A 251 31.26 32.88 0.00
C ASN A 251 29.86 32.87 -0.63
N TYR A 252 29.06 33.87 -0.27
CA TYR A 252 27.67 34.01 -0.69
C TYR A 252 27.49 34.23 -2.20
N LEU A 253 28.42 34.92 -2.86
CA LEU A 253 28.36 35.15 -4.31
C LEU A 253 28.49 33.85 -5.08
N ARG A 254 29.46 32.99 -4.72
CA ARG A 254 29.62 31.66 -5.31
C ARG A 254 28.36 30.79 -5.15
N ALA A 255 27.73 30.85 -3.98
CA ALA A 255 26.46 30.16 -3.75
C ALA A 255 25.35 30.72 -4.67
N THR A 256 25.26 32.04 -4.81
CA THR A 256 24.27 32.71 -5.66
C THR A 256 24.45 32.37 -7.13
N ASP A 257 25.68 32.44 -7.64
CA ASP A 257 26.00 32.10 -9.02
C ASP A 257 25.64 30.63 -9.32
N ALA A 258 25.99 29.72 -8.42
CA ALA A 258 25.64 28.31 -8.56
C ALA A 258 24.13 28.07 -8.55
N VAL A 259 23.37 28.83 -7.75
CA VAL A 259 21.90 28.77 -7.78
C VAL A 259 21.37 29.18 -9.14
N ASP A 260 21.87 30.26 -9.72
CA ASP A 260 21.43 30.72 -11.04
C ASP A 260 21.81 29.74 -12.15
N GLU A 261 23.02 29.18 -12.09
CA GLU A 261 23.50 28.11 -12.97
C GLU A 261 22.61 26.86 -12.92
N ILE A 262 22.23 26.41 -11.73
CA ILE A 262 21.37 25.24 -11.55
C ILE A 262 19.95 25.51 -12.05
N LEU A 263 19.37 26.65 -11.68
CA LEU A 263 18.02 27.03 -12.08
C LEU A 263 17.92 27.27 -13.59
N SER A 264 18.98 27.74 -14.25
CA SER A 264 18.96 27.89 -15.71
C SER A 264 18.77 26.55 -16.41
N VAL A 265 19.46 25.50 -15.98
CA VAL A 265 19.31 24.14 -16.56
C VAL A 265 17.93 23.56 -16.25
N ASP A 266 17.47 23.66 -15.01
CA ASP A 266 16.16 23.12 -14.61
C ASP A 266 15.00 23.85 -15.33
N SER A 267 15.15 25.16 -15.56
CA SER A 267 14.18 25.96 -16.33
C SER A 267 14.15 25.61 -17.82
N TYR A 268 15.28 25.27 -18.43
CA TYR A 268 15.31 24.72 -19.78
C TYR A 268 14.55 23.40 -19.84
N TYR A 269 14.81 22.50 -18.88
CA TYR A 269 14.13 21.21 -18.79
C TYR A 269 12.61 21.40 -18.65
N ALA A 270 12.17 22.33 -17.80
CA ALA A 270 10.77 22.68 -17.64
C ALA A 270 10.13 23.25 -18.92
N THR A 271 10.86 24.05 -19.69
CA THR A 271 10.37 24.63 -20.95
C THR A 271 10.17 23.54 -22.00
N ALA A 272 11.16 22.64 -22.17
CA ALA A 272 11.04 21.47 -23.03
C ALA A 272 9.90 20.53 -22.57
N ASP A 273 9.68 20.39 -21.26
CA ASP A 273 8.52 19.67 -20.72
C ASP A 273 7.18 20.26 -21.16
N GLN A 274 7.06 21.60 -21.17
CA GLN A 274 5.84 22.30 -21.57
C GLN A 274 5.58 22.26 -23.08
N ASP A 275 6.62 22.45 -23.90
CA ASP A 275 6.49 22.39 -25.36
C ASP A 275 5.99 21.01 -25.83
N ASP A 276 6.44 19.94 -25.17
CA ASP A 276 5.97 18.58 -25.44
C ASP A 276 4.56 18.30 -24.91
N SER A 277 4.15 18.90 -23.80
CA SER A 277 2.75 18.77 -23.35
C SER A 277 1.74 19.24 -24.42
N ASN A 278 2.18 20.18 -25.28
CA ASN A 278 1.41 20.67 -26.41
C ASN A 278 1.54 19.81 -27.67
N LYS A 279 2.63 19.04 -27.84
CA LYS A 279 2.94 18.23 -29.05
C LYS A 279 2.73 16.72 -28.87
N GLY A 280 2.64 16.24 -27.63
CA GLY A 280 2.67 14.82 -27.27
C GLY A 280 4.09 14.25 -27.23
N CYS A 281 4.31 13.23 -26.40
CA CYS A 281 5.57 12.46 -26.35
C CYS A 281 5.79 11.71 -27.67
N ASP A 282 7.02 11.72 -28.20
CA ASP A 282 7.36 10.99 -29.42
C ASP A 282 7.35 9.46 -29.24
N TYR A 283 7.28 8.73 -30.37
CA TYR A 283 7.00 7.29 -30.46
C TYR A 283 7.89 6.43 -29.54
N VAL A 284 7.34 5.28 -29.10
CA VAL A 284 8.05 4.32 -28.24
C VAL A 284 8.92 3.39 -29.10
N ASP A 285 10.23 3.58 -29.04
CA ASP A 285 11.20 2.73 -29.75
C ASP A 285 11.51 1.48 -28.89
N THR A 286 11.27 0.28 -29.42
CA THR A 286 11.62 -0.99 -28.75
C THR A 286 12.77 -1.66 -29.47
N LEU A 287 13.85 -1.96 -28.74
CA LEU A 287 15.12 -2.45 -29.24
C LEU A 287 15.34 -3.88 -28.78
N THR A 288 15.73 -4.75 -29.71
CA THR A 288 16.11 -6.13 -29.40
C THR A 288 17.42 -6.15 -28.60
N PRO A 289 17.69 -7.22 -27.82
CA PRO A 289 18.97 -7.37 -27.14
C PRO A 289 20.17 -7.18 -28.06
N GLU A 290 20.17 -7.84 -29.22
CA GLU A 290 21.28 -7.88 -30.18
C GLU A 290 21.63 -6.49 -30.74
N GLU A 291 20.62 -5.63 -30.86
CA GLU A 291 20.74 -4.30 -31.47
C GLU A 291 20.79 -3.16 -30.44
N SER A 292 20.55 -3.46 -29.16
CA SER A 292 20.35 -2.46 -28.09
C SER A 292 21.41 -1.36 -28.08
N VAL A 293 22.70 -1.71 -28.00
CA VAL A 293 23.80 -0.73 -27.94
C VAL A 293 23.95 0.06 -29.24
N SER A 294 24.02 -0.63 -30.38
CA SER A 294 24.26 0.03 -31.68
C SER A 294 23.10 0.95 -32.06
N LYS A 295 21.87 0.52 -31.78
CA LYS A 295 20.68 1.30 -32.09
C LYS A 295 20.51 2.48 -31.14
N LEU A 296 20.78 2.33 -29.84
CA LEU A 296 20.81 3.45 -28.89
C LEU A 296 21.78 4.55 -29.34
N ASN A 297 23.03 4.19 -29.67
CA ASN A 297 24.03 5.14 -30.15
C ASN A 297 23.62 5.81 -31.48
N SER A 298 22.85 5.13 -32.34
CA SER A 298 22.31 5.74 -33.56
C SER A 298 21.11 6.64 -33.32
N LEU A 299 20.28 6.34 -32.32
CA LEU A 299 19.03 7.03 -32.02
C LEU A 299 19.26 8.28 -31.18
N MET A 300 20.22 8.23 -30.26
CA MET A 300 20.58 9.30 -29.32
C MET A 300 22.12 9.40 -29.27
N PRO A 301 22.77 9.92 -30.32
CA PRO A 301 24.23 9.95 -30.46
C PRO A 301 24.93 10.89 -29.46
N GLU A 302 24.18 11.72 -28.74
CA GLU A 302 24.68 12.70 -27.77
C GLU A 302 25.28 12.07 -26.50
N MET A 303 25.16 10.75 -26.34
CA MET A 303 25.73 9.99 -25.23
C MET A 303 26.32 8.67 -25.73
N ASP A 304 27.47 8.28 -25.19
CA ASP A 304 27.97 6.91 -25.34
C ASP A 304 27.20 5.95 -24.42
N TRP A 305 26.16 5.31 -24.97
CA TRP A 305 25.32 4.36 -24.24
C TRP A 305 26.06 3.07 -23.88
N SER A 306 27.20 2.80 -24.50
CA SER A 306 28.03 1.62 -24.21
C SER A 306 28.53 1.63 -22.77
N SER A 307 28.82 2.82 -22.22
CA SER A 307 29.22 3.00 -20.81
C SER A 307 28.14 2.51 -19.86
N LEU A 308 26.89 2.95 -20.05
CA LEU A 308 25.76 2.55 -19.21
C LEU A 308 25.48 1.05 -19.31
N VAL A 309 25.41 0.50 -20.53
CA VAL A 309 25.11 -0.92 -20.75
C VAL A 309 26.20 -1.80 -20.14
N THR A 310 27.48 -1.47 -20.35
CA THR A 310 28.62 -2.19 -19.77
C THR A 310 28.60 -2.13 -18.25
N MET A 311 28.28 -0.98 -17.66
CA MET A 311 28.16 -0.81 -16.21
C MET A 311 27.04 -1.70 -15.64
N ILE A 312 25.87 -1.71 -16.28
CA ILE A 312 24.76 -2.60 -15.90
C ILE A 312 25.20 -4.06 -15.98
N GLN A 313 25.80 -4.49 -17.10
CA GLN A 313 26.23 -5.87 -17.31
C GLN A 313 27.25 -6.33 -16.26
N LYS A 314 28.26 -5.50 -15.98
CA LYS A 314 29.30 -5.78 -14.97
C LYS A 314 28.72 -5.95 -13.57
N GLU A 315 27.84 -5.03 -13.14
CA GLU A 315 27.29 -5.01 -11.77
C GLU A 315 26.23 -6.10 -11.55
N THR A 316 25.52 -6.50 -12.60
CA THR A 316 24.49 -7.55 -12.54
C THR A 316 25.04 -8.94 -12.79
N GLY A 317 26.20 -9.05 -13.45
CA GLY A 317 26.77 -10.30 -13.95
C GLY A 317 26.11 -10.80 -15.23
N LEU A 318 25.42 -9.93 -15.99
CA LEU A 318 24.83 -10.28 -17.27
C LEU A 318 25.93 -10.48 -18.32
N GLN A 319 25.90 -11.64 -18.99
CA GLN A 319 26.86 -12.02 -20.04
C GLN A 319 26.39 -11.66 -21.45
N ARG A 320 25.14 -11.18 -21.60
CA ARG A 320 24.52 -10.87 -22.88
C ARG A 320 23.86 -9.50 -22.83
N PRO A 321 23.64 -8.85 -24.00
CA PRO A 321 22.77 -7.68 -24.11
C PRO A 321 21.34 -7.98 -23.64
N PHE A 322 20.55 -6.94 -23.42
CA PHE A 322 19.17 -7.01 -22.98
C PHE A 322 18.29 -6.06 -23.81
N ALA A 323 16.99 -6.35 -23.88
CA ALA A 323 16.04 -5.53 -24.63
C ALA A 323 15.88 -4.15 -23.95
N VAL A 324 15.68 -3.11 -24.76
CA VAL A 324 15.54 -1.73 -24.30
C VAL A 324 14.32 -1.08 -24.92
N GLN A 325 13.54 -0.37 -24.12
CA GLN A 325 12.46 0.49 -24.59
C GLN A 325 12.83 1.96 -24.32
N VAL A 326 12.76 2.82 -25.33
CA VAL A 326 12.99 4.26 -25.20
C VAL A 326 11.66 4.99 -25.31
N HIS A 327 11.36 5.81 -24.30
CA HIS A 327 10.15 6.60 -24.22
C HIS A 327 10.49 8.09 -24.25
N CYS A 328 9.75 8.88 -25.03
CA CYS A 328 10.00 10.30 -25.29
C CYS A 328 11.46 10.61 -25.68
N LYS A 329 11.97 9.96 -26.74
CA LYS A 329 13.36 10.06 -27.18
C LYS A 329 13.80 11.51 -27.43
N SER A 330 12.98 12.29 -28.13
CA SER A 330 13.32 13.65 -28.54
C SER A 330 13.65 14.52 -27.33
N LYS A 331 12.87 14.39 -26.25
CA LYS A 331 13.13 15.06 -24.98
C LYS A 331 14.44 14.65 -24.31
N ILE A 332 14.74 13.34 -24.30
CA ILE A 332 16.02 12.86 -23.75
C ILE A 332 17.19 13.48 -24.54
N ARG A 333 17.07 13.57 -25.86
CA ARG A 333 18.08 14.23 -26.70
C ARG A 333 18.20 15.70 -26.39
N ASP A 334 17.10 16.45 -26.30
CA ASP A 334 17.15 17.89 -25.97
C ASP A 334 17.84 18.14 -24.63
N TYR A 335 17.65 17.26 -23.64
CA TYR A 335 18.34 17.32 -22.36
C TYR A 335 19.83 17.02 -22.46
N LEU A 336 20.23 16.03 -23.27
CA LEU A 336 21.63 15.68 -23.49
C LEU A 336 22.36 16.78 -24.27
N ILE A 337 21.77 17.28 -25.36
CA ILE A 337 22.30 18.40 -26.16
C ILE A 337 22.51 19.61 -25.26
N HIS A 338 21.50 19.98 -24.47
CA HIS A 338 21.64 21.13 -23.58
C HIS A 338 22.77 20.96 -22.55
N LEU A 339 22.95 19.76 -21.99
CA LEU A 339 24.07 19.51 -21.08
C LEU A 339 25.42 19.57 -21.79
N GLU A 340 25.51 19.09 -23.03
CA GLU A 340 26.75 19.13 -23.84
C GLU A 340 27.14 20.57 -24.24
N ASP A 341 26.15 21.39 -24.61
CA ASP A 341 26.34 22.79 -24.99
C ASP A 341 26.54 23.73 -23.78
N THR A 342 26.25 23.26 -22.56
CA THR A 342 26.35 24.06 -21.34
C THR A 342 27.79 24.07 -20.81
N LEU A 343 28.22 25.21 -20.26
CA LEU A 343 29.52 25.33 -19.61
C LEU A 343 29.71 24.24 -18.55
N GLU A 344 30.86 23.59 -18.55
CA GLU A 344 31.07 22.43 -17.69
C GLU A 344 30.88 22.73 -16.20
N LYS A 345 31.35 23.88 -15.70
CA LYS A 345 31.13 24.29 -14.30
C LYS A 345 29.64 24.32 -13.95
N THR A 346 28.78 24.75 -14.88
CA THR A 346 27.33 24.79 -14.72
C THR A 346 26.77 23.36 -14.68
N VAL A 347 27.22 22.49 -15.58
CA VAL A 347 26.87 21.06 -15.59
C VAL A 347 27.26 20.40 -14.26
N ASP A 348 28.47 20.62 -13.77
CA ASP A 348 28.95 20.07 -12.49
C ASP A 348 28.13 20.55 -11.29
N ASN A 349 27.76 21.84 -11.29
CA ASN A 349 26.89 22.37 -10.24
C ASN A 349 25.49 21.76 -10.31
N TYR A 350 24.95 21.56 -11.51
CA TYR A 350 23.68 20.89 -11.73
C TYR A 350 23.70 19.42 -11.30
N LEU A 351 24.67 18.63 -11.76
CA LEU A 351 24.82 17.22 -11.39
C LEU A 351 25.03 17.05 -9.87
N GLY A 352 25.87 17.90 -9.27
CA GLY A 352 26.08 17.91 -7.82
C GLY A 352 24.80 18.25 -7.05
N TRP A 353 24.00 19.19 -7.53
CA TRP A 353 22.71 19.52 -6.93
C TRP A 353 21.71 18.36 -7.04
N ARG A 354 21.59 17.72 -8.21
CA ARG A 354 20.72 16.55 -8.42
C ARG A 354 21.10 15.40 -7.49
N PHE A 355 22.40 15.15 -7.33
CA PHE A 355 22.92 14.18 -6.37
C PHE A 355 22.57 14.56 -4.93
N PHE A 356 22.90 15.79 -4.51
CA PHE A 356 22.68 16.26 -3.15
C PHE A 356 21.20 16.20 -2.75
N VAL A 357 20.29 16.74 -3.56
CA VAL A 357 18.85 16.76 -3.23
C VAL A 357 18.32 15.34 -3.05
N SER A 358 18.78 14.39 -3.88
CA SER A 358 18.38 12.98 -3.83
C SER A 358 18.73 12.28 -2.51
N PHE A 359 19.72 12.79 -1.76
CA PHE A 359 20.23 12.19 -0.52
C PHE A 359 20.27 13.17 0.67
N SER A 360 19.85 14.42 0.51
CA SER A 360 19.99 15.53 1.47
C SER A 360 19.56 15.18 2.90
N LYS A 361 18.41 14.53 3.08
CA LYS A 361 17.88 14.07 4.38
C LYS A 361 18.77 13.05 5.12
N HIS A 362 19.70 12.42 4.40
CA HIS A 362 20.68 11.46 4.91
C HIS A 362 22.10 12.05 4.97
N ILE A 363 22.28 13.34 4.65
CA ILE A 363 23.57 14.04 4.68
C ILE A 363 23.69 14.87 5.95
N LEU A 364 22.69 15.70 6.26
CA LEU A 364 22.64 16.48 7.51
C LEU A 364 21.24 16.49 8.12
N PRO A 365 21.09 16.43 9.46
CA PRO A 365 19.78 16.49 10.12
C PRO A 365 18.98 17.76 9.81
N ALA A 366 19.67 18.87 9.51
CA ALA A 366 19.05 20.14 9.12
C ALA A 366 18.16 20.01 7.87
N PHE A 367 18.47 19.08 6.96
CA PHE A 367 17.71 18.82 5.74
C PHE A 367 16.54 17.84 5.92
N ARG A 368 16.29 17.34 7.14
CA ARG A 368 15.09 16.51 7.42
C ARG A 368 13.79 17.30 7.32
N ARG A 369 13.82 18.60 7.63
CA ARG A 369 12.69 19.50 7.41
C ARG A 369 12.76 19.96 5.97
N ASN A 370 11.81 19.54 5.15
CA ASN A 370 11.74 20.02 3.77
C ASN A 370 11.42 21.53 3.78
N PRO A 371 12.29 22.40 3.26
CA PRO A 371 12.02 23.83 3.21
C PRO A 371 11.40 24.28 1.86
N SER A 372 11.26 23.38 0.88
CA SER A 372 10.62 23.67 -0.41
C SER A 372 9.29 22.91 -0.56
N GLY A 373 8.16 23.64 -0.65
CA GLY A 373 6.89 23.15 -1.21
C GLY A 373 5.84 22.56 -0.25
N SER A 374 4.71 23.29 -0.16
CA SER A 374 3.31 22.95 0.20
C SER A 374 2.95 22.22 1.50
N SER A 375 3.85 21.53 2.18
CA SER A 375 3.52 20.83 3.43
C SER A 375 4.37 21.32 4.59
N ARG A 376 3.84 22.28 5.35
CA ARG A 376 4.32 22.67 6.70
C ARG A 376 4.22 21.51 7.72
N ARG A 377 4.10 20.25 7.29
CA ARG A 377 4.03 19.09 8.18
C ARG A 377 5.42 18.86 8.76
N GLN A 378 5.48 18.76 10.09
CA GLN A 378 6.70 18.36 10.76
C GLN A 378 7.16 16.99 10.22
N PRO A 379 8.48 16.78 10.08
CA PRO A 379 8.99 15.47 9.71
C PRO A 379 8.51 14.44 10.74
N PRO A 380 8.23 13.20 10.32
CA PRO A 380 7.84 12.16 11.26
C PRO A 380 8.97 11.91 12.29
N PRO A 381 8.63 11.28 13.44
CA PRO A 381 9.64 10.85 14.39
C PRO A 381 10.75 10.04 13.72
N ARG A 382 12.01 10.21 14.17
CA ARG A 382 13.18 9.62 13.49
C ARG A 382 13.07 8.12 13.30
N TRP A 383 12.58 7.39 14.30
CA TRP A 383 12.38 5.95 14.22
C TRP A 383 11.47 5.54 13.05
N LYS A 384 10.45 6.34 12.73
CA LYS A 384 9.51 6.06 11.64
C LYS A 384 10.19 6.24 10.29
N GLU A 385 11.03 7.29 10.13
CA GLU A 385 11.85 7.47 8.93
C GLU A 385 12.83 6.30 8.74
N CYS A 386 13.44 5.82 9.83
CA CYS A 386 14.38 4.70 9.79
C CYS A 386 13.68 3.39 9.43
N VAL A 387 12.49 3.13 9.96
CA VAL A 387 11.66 1.98 9.55
C VAL A 387 11.27 2.07 8.07
N GLN A 388 10.84 3.23 7.60
CA GLN A 388 10.49 3.44 6.18
C GLN A 388 11.68 3.24 5.24
N LEU A 389 12.87 3.67 5.65
CA LEU A 389 14.11 3.43 4.91
C LEU A 389 14.42 1.94 4.79
N LEU A 390 14.26 1.20 5.89
CA LEU A 390 14.54 -0.24 5.93
C LEU A 390 13.47 -1.06 5.22
N GLU A 391 12.19 -0.70 5.31
CA GLU A 391 11.14 -1.25 4.46
C GLU A 391 11.55 -1.11 2.99
N LYS A 392 11.96 0.09 2.56
CA LYS A 392 12.33 0.31 1.15
C LYS A 392 13.49 -0.58 0.64
N TYR A 393 14.50 -0.84 1.46
CA TYR A 393 15.76 -1.47 0.99
C TYR A 393 16.04 -2.88 1.55
N ALA A 394 15.39 -3.23 2.66
CA ALA A 394 15.57 -4.45 3.44
C ALA A 394 14.23 -5.09 3.83
N SER A 395 13.18 -4.96 3.01
CA SER A 395 11.90 -5.64 3.24
C SER A 395 11.99 -7.15 3.51
N PRO A 396 12.81 -7.96 2.81
CA PRO A 396 12.76 -9.43 2.99
C PRO A 396 13.02 -9.92 4.42
N PRO A 397 14.11 -9.52 5.11
CA PRO A 397 14.32 -9.90 6.50
C PRO A 397 13.25 -9.32 7.44
N LEU A 398 12.78 -8.10 7.18
CA LEU A 398 11.68 -7.50 7.96
C LEU A 398 10.36 -8.27 7.81
N ALA A 399 10.02 -8.75 6.61
CA ALA A 399 8.85 -9.56 6.36
C ALA A 399 8.91 -10.86 7.16
N GLN A 400 10.06 -11.56 7.13
CA GLN A 400 10.25 -12.79 7.91
C GLN A 400 10.10 -12.54 9.41
N GLY A 401 10.70 -11.46 9.92
CA GLY A 401 10.53 -11.07 11.33
C GLY A 401 9.07 -10.76 11.69
N LEU A 402 8.36 -10.04 10.82
CA LEU A 402 6.93 -9.76 11.00
C LEU A 402 6.09 -11.03 10.95
N THR A 403 6.36 -11.97 10.06
CA THR A 403 5.63 -13.25 10.01
C THR A 403 5.74 -13.98 11.35
N ILE A 404 6.92 -14.02 11.97
CA ILE A 404 7.14 -14.67 13.27
C ILE A 404 6.34 -13.98 14.40
N VAL A 405 6.26 -12.64 14.37
CA VAL A 405 5.69 -11.85 15.49
C VAL A 405 4.20 -11.54 15.32
N LYS A 406 3.70 -11.46 14.08
CA LYS A 406 2.34 -11.00 13.75
C LYS A 406 1.45 -12.06 13.12
N THR A 407 2.01 -13.05 12.45
CA THR A 407 1.19 -14.06 11.76
C THR A 407 0.93 -15.23 12.70
N HIS A 408 -0.35 -15.45 13.01
CA HIS A 408 -0.77 -16.60 13.80
C HIS A 408 -1.07 -17.81 12.89
N GLU A 409 -1.05 -19.01 13.47
CA GLU A 409 -1.39 -20.24 12.77
C GLU A 409 -2.82 -20.17 12.19
N GLY A 410 -3.01 -20.53 10.91
CA GLY A 410 -4.31 -20.47 10.22
C GLY A 410 -4.68 -19.10 9.62
N THR A 411 -3.97 -18.01 9.95
CA THR A 411 -4.22 -16.70 9.30
C THR A 411 -4.04 -16.77 7.79
N GLU A 412 -2.99 -17.45 7.33
CA GLU A 412 -2.68 -17.62 5.91
C GLU A 412 -3.80 -18.36 5.17
N GLU A 413 -4.24 -19.49 5.72
CA GLU A 413 -5.28 -20.33 5.13
C GLU A 413 -6.60 -19.56 5.02
N ASN A 414 -7.00 -18.84 6.07
CA ASN A 414 -8.22 -18.03 6.06
C ASN A 414 -8.13 -16.89 5.02
N VAL A 415 -7.00 -16.21 4.92
CA VAL A 415 -6.80 -15.13 3.95
C VAL A 415 -6.86 -15.64 2.52
N LEU A 416 -6.22 -16.78 2.24
CA LEU A 416 -6.24 -17.40 0.92
C LEU A 416 -7.63 -17.96 0.57
N HIS A 417 -8.36 -18.50 1.55
CA HIS A 417 -9.75 -18.92 1.39
C HIS A 417 -10.65 -17.75 0.98
N LEU A 418 -10.59 -16.62 1.70
CA LEU A 418 -11.36 -15.42 1.34
C LEU A 418 -10.96 -14.88 -0.05
N ALA A 419 -9.69 -15.00 -0.41
CA ALA A 419 -9.20 -14.57 -1.70
C ALA A 419 -9.74 -15.43 -2.85
N ASP A 420 -9.76 -16.75 -2.69
CA ASP A 420 -10.31 -17.69 -3.67
C ASP A 420 -11.82 -17.49 -3.91
N ILE A 421 -12.58 -17.31 -2.82
CA ILE A 421 -14.01 -16.97 -2.90
C ILE A 421 -14.20 -15.66 -3.67
N THR A 422 -13.38 -14.65 -3.37
CA THR A 422 -13.47 -13.34 -4.02
C THR A 422 -13.14 -13.44 -5.51
N GLN A 423 -12.07 -14.14 -5.88
CA GLN A 423 -11.70 -14.34 -7.28
C GLN A 423 -12.83 -15.04 -8.06
N THR A 424 -13.41 -16.10 -7.49
CA THR A 424 -14.49 -16.88 -8.11
C THR A 424 -15.73 -16.02 -8.35
N ALA A 425 -16.17 -15.25 -7.35
CA ALA A 425 -17.31 -14.35 -7.48
C ALA A 425 -17.06 -13.25 -8.53
N VAL A 426 -15.85 -12.70 -8.57
CA VAL A 426 -15.45 -11.68 -9.55
C VAL A 426 -15.45 -12.24 -10.97
N GLU A 427 -14.93 -13.44 -11.19
CA GLU A 427 -14.99 -14.11 -12.50
C GLU A 427 -16.44 -14.26 -12.98
N ARG A 428 -17.35 -14.67 -12.09
CA ARG A 428 -18.79 -14.74 -12.40
C ARG A 428 -19.35 -13.38 -12.79
N LEU A 429 -19.12 -12.34 -11.97
CA LEU A 429 -19.62 -10.98 -12.23
C LEU A 429 -19.12 -10.43 -13.57
N VAL A 430 -17.84 -10.61 -13.89
CA VAL A 430 -17.26 -10.22 -15.17
C VAL A 430 -17.87 -11.00 -16.34
N SER A 431 -18.21 -12.27 -16.16
CA SER A 431 -18.85 -13.05 -17.23
C SER A 431 -20.27 -12.54 -17.57
N GLN A 432 -20.98 -12.03 -16.56
CA GLN A 432 -22.40 -11.66 -16.66
C GLN A 432 -22.62 -10.19 -17.04
N THR A 433 -21.66 -9.31 -16.75
CA THR A 433 -21.85 -7.85 -16.95
C THR A 433 -22.17 -7.44 -18.40
N GLU A 434 -23.03 -6.45 -18.58
CA GLU A 434 -23.42 -5.97 -19.92
C GLU A 434 -22.50 -4.89 -20.49
N TRP A 435 -21.75 -4.17 -19.64
CA TRP A 435 -20.94 -3.04 -20.11
C TRP A 435 -19.61 -3.45 -20.77
N LEU A 436 -19.22 -4.72 -20.64
CA LEU A 436 -18.08 -5.31 -21.34
C LEU A 436 -18.54 -6.09 -22.57
N ASP A 437 -17.94 -5.81 -23.72
CA ASP A 437 -18.11 -6.66 -24.89
C ASP A 437 -17.41 -8.03 -24.72
N GLN A 438 -17.70 -8.96 -25.63
CA GLN A 438 -17.23 -10.35 -25.53
C GLN A 438 -15.70 -10.48 -25.60
N ASP A 439 -15.01 -9.61 -26.33
CA ASP A 439 -13.55 -9.64 -26.46
C ASP A 439 -12.89 -9.21 -25.14
N HIS A 440 -13.35 -8.07 -24.60
CA HIS A 440 -12.88 -7.56 -23.31
C HIS A 440 -13.20 -8.49 -22.15
N LYS A 441 -14.39 -9.13 -22.14
CA LYS A 441 -14.71 -10.19 -21.16
C LYS A 441 -13.70 -11.33 -21.22
N THR A 442 -13.41 -11.83 -22.42
CA THR A 442 -12.48 -12.96 -22.61
C THR A 442 -11.06 -12.60 -22.16
N LYS A 443 -10.60 -11.39 -22.49
CA LYS A 443 -9.30 -10.87 -22.06
C LYS A 443 -9.21 -10.71 -20.54
N THR A 444 -10.24 -10.12 -19.94
CA THR A 444 -10.34 -9.90 -18.48
C THR A 444 -10.36 -11.22 -17.72
N LEU A 445 -11.20 -12.18 -18.14
CA LEU A 445 -11.29 -13.50 -17.50
C LEU A 445 -9.97 -14.28 -17.61
N ARG A 446 -9.25 -14.18 -18.73
CA ARG A 446 -7.93 -14.80 -18.88
C ARG A 446 -6.92 -14.21 -17.89
N GLN A 447 -6.93 -12.89 -17.71
CA GLN A 447 -6.05 -12.20 -16.77
C GLN A 447 -6.40 -12.52 -15.31
N LEU A 448 -7.69 -12.53 -14.95
CA LEU A 448 -8.14 -12.90 -13.61
C LEU A 448 -7.68 -14.31 -13.22
N LYS A 449 -7.82 -15.28 -14.12
CA LYS A 449 -7.34 -16.66 -13.91
C LYS A 449 -5.82 -16.78 -13.76
N GLN A 450 -5.06 -15.82 -14.26
CA GLN A 450 -3.61 -15.75 -14.13
C GLN A 450 -3.17 -14.89 -12.93
N THR A 451 -4.10 -14.18 -12.30
CA THR A 451 -3.81 -13.24 -11.21
C THR A 451 -3.50 -14.01 -9.94
N VAL A 452 -2.26 -13.88 -9.47
CA VAL A 452 -1.82 -14.48 -8.20
C VAL A 452 -1.98 -13.44 -7.09
N VAL A 453 -2.59 -13.85 -5.98
CA VAL A 453 -2.62 -13.08 -4.73
C VAL A 453 -1.35 -13.38 -3.94
N ASN A 454 -0.49 -12.38 -3.83
CA ASN A 454 0.81 -12.50 -3.17
C ASN A 454 0.71 -12.08 -1.71
N LEU A 455 1.02 -13.01 -0.79
CA LEU A 455 1.19 -12.70 0.63
C LEU A 455 2.40 -11.78 0.84
N PRO A 456 2.44 -10.99 1.93
CA PRO A 456 3.55 -10.06 2.21
C PRO A 456 4.85 -10.77 2.61
N TYR A 457 4.89 -12.11 2.59
CA TYR A 457 6.04 -12.94 2.93
C TYR A 457 6.08 -14.21 2.06
N VAL A 458 7.27 -14.78 1.90
CA VAL A 458 7.49 -16.05 1.19
C VAL A 458 7.80 -17.14 2.22
N LYS A 459 7.10 -18.27 2.17
CA LYS A 459 7.49 -19.47 2.94
C LYS A 459 8.88 -19.90 2.48
N LYS A 460 9.85 -20.01 3.42
CA LYS A 460 11.20 -20.53 3.12
C LYS A 460 11.07 -21.85 2.37
N ARG A 461 11.36 -21.86 1.07
CA ARG A 461 11.57 -23.11 0.33
C ARG A 461 12.94 -23.60 0.73
N ASN A 462 13.05 -24.85 1.21
CA ASN A 462 14.35 -25.43 1.60
C ASN A 462 15.37 -25.21 0.47
N GLY A 463 16.33 -24.30 0.69
CA GLY A 463 17.42 -24.01 -0.25
C GLY A 463 17.45 -22.61 -0.89
N SER A 464 16.41 -21.77 -0.79
CA SER A 464 16.47 -20.41 -1.38
C SER A 464 17.21 -19.43 -0.47
N LYS A 465 18.54 -19.36 -0.61
CA LYS A 465 19.38 -18.30 -0.04
C LYS A 465 19.15 -17.00 -0.83
N GLY A 466 18.03 -16.34 -0.60
CA GLY A 466 17.81 -14.98 -1.07
C GLY A 466 18.68 -14.01 -0.29
N LYS A 467 20.00 -14.04 -0.52
CA LYS A 467 20.96 -13.14 0.14
C LYS A 467 20.66 -11.70 -0.24
N VAL A 468 20.00 -10.96 0.65
CA VAL A 468 20.11 -9.51 0.64
C VAL A 468 21.41 -9.23 1.37
N LEU A 469 22.54 -9.23 0.66
CA LEU A 469 23.85 -8.96 1.28
C LEU A 469 23.87 -7.50 1.78
N LEU A 470 23.37 -7.29 3.00
CA LEU A 470 23.36 -6.02 3.69
C LEU A 470 24.71 -5.86 4.38
N PRO A 471 25.47 -4.78 4.11
CA PRO A 471 26.69 -4.54 4.85
C PRO A 471 26.36 -4.29 6.32
N LEU A 472 27.27 -4.70 7.22
CA LEU A 472 27.31 -4.15 8.57
C LEU A 472 27.81 -2.71 8.45
N VAL A 473 27.13 -1.76 9.09
CA VAL A 473 27.35 -0.33 8.88
C VAL A 473 27.65 0.35 10.20
N SER A 474 28.84 0.95 10.29
CA SER A 474 29.19 1.81 11.41
C SER A 474 28.42 3.14 11.36
N LYS A 475 28.34 3.85 12.48
CA LYS A 475 27.60 5.12 12.58
C LYS A 475 28.09 6.17 11.59
N ASP A 476 29.40 6.24 11.37
CA ASP A 476 30.05 7.24 10.51
C ASP A 476 29.85 6.95 9.01
N GLU A 477 29.37 5.75 8.66
CA GLU A 477 29.17 5.30 7.28
C GLU A 477 27.69 5.36 6.85
N TYR A 478 26.79 5.91 7.68
CA TYR A 478 25.34 5.88 7.43
C TYR A 478 24.96 6.43 6.04
N THR A 479 25.46 7.61 5.66
CA THR A 479 25.11 8.24 4.37
C THR A 479 25.55 7.38 3.19
N SER A 480 26.80 6.90 3.22
CA SER A 480 27.37 6.02 2.20
C SER A 480 26.61 4.69 2.13
N ALA A 481 26.21 4.15 3.28
CA ALA A 481 25.39 2.96 3.34
C ALA A 481 24.01 3.16 2.70
N VAL A 482 23.33 4.29 2.93
CA VAL A 482 22.03 4.57 2.29
C VAL A 482 22.18 4.68 0.77
N ILE A 483 23.22 5.35 0.28
CA ILE A 483 23.52 5.43 -1.16
C ILE A 483 23.79 4.03 -1.73
N GLY A 484 24.61 3.23 -1.04
CA GLY A 484 24.90 1.85 -1.38
C GLY A 484 23.66 0.96 -1.43
N LEU A 485 22.75 1.09 -0.44
CA LEU A 485 21.47 0.36 -0.40
C LEU A 485 20.58 0.72 -1.61
N ARG A 486 20.50 2.00 -1.97
CA ARG A 486 19.76 2.45 -3.15
C ARG A 486 20.36 1.87 -4.44
N ARG A 487 21.68 1.94 -4.61
CA ARG A 487 22.40 1.35 -5.75
C ARG A 487 22.18 -0.15 -5.83
N GLN A 488 22.34 -0.89 -4.73
CA GLN A 488 22.09 -2.33 -4.70
C GLN A 488 20.63 -2.69 -5.02
N SER A 489 19.67 -1.90 -4.55
CA SER A 489 18.26 -2.10 -4.89
C SER A 489 18.00 -1.95 -6.38
N ILE A 490 18.68 -1.02 -7.06
CA ILE A 490 18.58 -0.82 -8.51
C ILE A 490 19.26 -1.99 -9.25
N ILE A 491 20.46 -2.40 -8.82
CA ILE A 491 21.16 -3.56 -9.39
C ILE A 491 20.32 -4.84 -9.25
N ARG A 492 19.63 -5.03 -8.12
CA ARG A 492 18.70 -6.15 -7.94
C ARG A 492 17.57 -6.15 -8.98
N LYS A 493 16.99 -4.99 -9.27
CA LYS A 493 16.01 -4.86 -10.37
C LYS A 493 16.66 -5.14 -11.72
N PHE A 494 17.84 -4.62 -12.03
CA PHE A 494 18.49 -4.90 -13.31
C PHE A 494 18.90 -6.37 -13.51
N LYS A 495 19.04 -7.16 -12.43
CA LYS A 495 19.22 -8.61 -12.54
C LYS A 495 18.02 -9.33 -13.16
N SER A 496 16.81 -8.74 -13.13
CA SER A 496 15.63 -9.32 -13.78
C SER A 496 15.65 -9.20 -15.31
N LEU A 497 16.57 -8.41 -15.88
CA LEU A 497 16.85 -8.40 -17.32
C LEU A 497 17.46 -9.73 -17.82
N ASN A 498 17.77 -10.69 -16.93
CA ASN A 498 18.22 -12.03 -17.32
C ASN A 498 17.03 -12.99 -17.50
N PRO A 499 16.67 -13.38 -18.74
CA PRO A 499 15.54 -14.28 -18.99
C PRO A 499 15.76 -15.72 -18.50
N SER A 500 17.01 -16.14 -18.21
CA SER A 500 17.34 -17.50 -17.78
C SER A 500 17.16 -17.73 -16.27
N ARG A 501 16.83 -16.70 -15.51
CA ARG A 501 16.61 -16.83 -14.07
C ARG A 501 15.11 -17.01 -13.83
N ASP A 502 14.75 -17.99 -13.01
CA ASP A 502 13.39 -18.13 -12.48
C ASP A 502 13.13 -16.97 -11.49
N LEU A 503 12.88 -15.78 -12.05
CA LEU A 503 12.72 -14.52 -11.32
C LEU A 503 11.40 -14.46 -10.54
N GLN A 504 10.54 -15.47 -10.72
CA GLN A 504 9.28 -15.60 -9.98
C GLN A 504 9.49 -15.64 -8.46
N ASP A 505 10.66 -16.05 -7.96
CA ASP A 505 10.93 -16.09 -6.52
C ASP A 505 11.64 -14.82 -5.98
N SER A 506 12.34 -14.02 -6.82
CA SER A 506 13.11 -12.86 -6.33
C SER A 506 12.33 -11.55 -6.31
N GLU A 507 11.24 -11.44 -7.07
CA GLU A 507 10.39 -10.24 -7.15
C GLU A 507 8.98 -10.42 -6.57
N ARG A 508 8.65 -11.58 -5.97
CA ARG A 508 7.42 -11.70 -5.14
C ARG A 508 7.54 -10.72 -3.98
N GLY A 509 6.88 -9.58 -4.16
CA GLY A 509 7.15 -8.35 -3.46
C GLY A 509 6.95 -8.48 -1.96
N TYR A 510 8.00 -8.25 -1.21
CA TYR A 510 7.95 -8.04 0.22
C TYR A 510 7.38 -6.64 0.51
N PHE A 511 6.12 -6.42 0.13
CA PHE A 511 5.41 -5.19 0.44
C PHE A 511 4.88 -5.30 1.86
N LEU A 512 5.59 -4.69 2.81
CA LEU A 512 5.23 -4.81 4.21
C LEU A 512 3.95 -4.03 4.49
N THR A 513 3.87 -2.81 3.96
CA THR A 513 2.73 -1.92 4.13
C THR A 513 2.21 -1.36 2.82
N SER A 514 0.91 -1.04 2.79
CA SER A 514 0.26 -0.36 1.66
C SER A 514 0.81 1.04 1.37
N ALA A 515 1.60 1.64 2.28
CA ALA A 515 2.33 2.89 2.02
C ALA A 515 3.45 2.72 0.98
N SER A 516 3.94 1.49 0.80
CA SER A 516 5.01 1.14 -0.14
C SER A 516 4.51 0.60 -1.48
N SER A 517 3.18 0.60 -1.70
CA SER A 517 2.56 -0.03 -2.87
C SER A 517 3.11 0.55 -4.18
N THR A 518 3.62 -0.32 -5.04
CA THR A 518 3.95 0.01 -6.44
C THR A 518 2.94 -0.68 -7.35
N SER A 519 2.35 0.04 -8.30
CA SER A 519 1.45 -0.53 -9.30
C SER A 519 2.22 -1.50 -10.20
N ASN A 520 1.95 -2.80 -10.09
CA ASN A 520 2.43 -3.80 -11.04
C ASN A 520 1.24 -4.58 -11.57
N SER A 521 1.15 -4.73 -12.90
CA SER A 521 -0.09 -5.06 -13.64
C SER A 521 -0.37 -6.57 -13.80
N SER A 522 0.13 -7.40 -12.89
CA SER A 522 -0.02 -8.86 -13.01
C SER A 522 -0.12 -9.63 -11.69
N SER A 523 -0.17 -8.93 -10.55
CA SER A 523 -0.35 -9.59 -9.26
C SER A 523 -1.01 -8.66 -8.25
N VAL A 524 -1.89 -9.20 -7.41
CA VAL A 524 -2.46 -8.47 -6.28
C VAL A 524 -1.57 -8.70 -5.05
N ALA A 525 -0.89 -7.65 -4.60
CA ALA A 525 -0.07 -7.69 -3.40
C ALA A 525 -0.93 -7.47 -2.14
N LEU A 526 -0.80 -8.37 -1.17
CA LEU A 526 -1.32 -8.19 0.18
C LEU A 526 -0.25 -7.57 1.08
N TYR A 527 -0.69 -6.87 2.12
CA TYR A 527 0.18 -6.11 3.04
C TYR A 527 -0.15 -6.49 4.48
N PHE A 528 0.82 -6.46 5.40
CA PHE A 528 0.57 -6.77 6.81
C PHE A 528 -0.47 -5.83 7.44
N ASP A 529 -0.55 -4.57 6.99
CA ASP A 529 -1.56 -3.61 7.48
C ASP A 529 -3.00 -3.93 7.03
N LYS A 530 -3.17 -4.85 6.08
CA LYS A 530 -4.48 -5.36 5.62
C LYS A 530 -4.82 -6.72 6.21
N LEU A 531 -3.87 -7.39 6.87
CA LEU A 531 -4.06 -8.68 7.55
C LEU A 531 -4.30 -8.50 9.06
N ILE A 532 -4.65 -7.30 9.48
CA ILE A 532 -4.95 -6.93 10.88
C ILE A 532 -6.28 -6.17 10.95
N GLU A 533 -6.81 -6.06 12.16
CA GLU A 533 -8.00 -5.25 12.44
C GLU A 533 -7.80 -3.78 12.01
N PRO A 534 -8.83 -3.11 11.46
CA PRO A 534 -10.20 -3.60 11.27
C PRO A 534 -10.44 -4.25 9.88
N TYR A 535 -9.40 -4.50 9.09
CA TYR A 535 -9.55 -5.12 7.77
C TYR A 535 -9.81 -6.62 7.88
N PHE A 536 -8.97 -7.31 8.65
CA PHE A 536 -9.05 -8.75 8.85
C PHE A 536 -9.02 -9.10 10.33
N SER A 537 -9.99 -9.91 10.74
CA SER A 537 -10.11 -10.47 12.07
C SER A 537 -10.10 -11.99 12.00
N ARG A 538 -9.17 -12.62 12.72
CA ARG A 538 -9.13 -14.09 12.85
C ARG A 538 -10.41 -14.65 13.46
N HIS A 539 -11.05 -13.90 14.35
CA HIS A 539 -12.25 -14.32 15.07
C HIS A 539 -13.52 -13.65 14.54
N GLY A 540 -13.40 -12.79 13.52
CA GLY A 540 -14.53 -12.28 12.78
C GLY A 540 -15.15 -13.35 11.89
N SER A 541 -16.43 -13.22 11.58
CA SER A 541 -17.06 -14.07 10.56
C SER A 541 -16.52 -13.74 9.16
N ASP A 542 -16.69 -14.66 8.23
CA ASP A 542 -16.34 -14.43 6.82
C ASP A 542 -17.04 -13.18 6.27
N TRP A 543 -18.29 -12.94 6.66
CA TRP A 543 -19.02 -11.73 6.29
C TRP A 543 -18.36 -10.44 6.80
N GLN A 544 -17.90 -10.43 8.05
CA GLN A 544 -17.18 -9.28 8.60
C GLN A 544 -15.85 -9.07 7.85
N ASN A 545 -15.08 -10.14 7.64
CA ASN A 545 -13.81 -10.09 6.94
C ASN A 545 -13.98 -9.72 5.46
N MET A 546 -15.07 -10.14 4.82
CA MET A 546 -15.36 -9.78 3.44
C MET A 546 -15.75 -8.29 3.35
N GLY A 547 -16.45 -7.75 4.35
CA GLY A 547 -16.72 -6.32 4.47
C GLY A 547 -15.44 -5.48 4.57
N GLY A 548 -14.46 -5.93 5.35
CA GLY A 548 -13.17 -5.25 5.51
C GLY A 548 -12.13 -5.63 4.44
N PHE A 549 -11.47 -6.77 4.62
CA PHE A 549 -10.43 -7.32 3.76
C PHE A 549 -10.94 -7.67 2.35
N GLY A 550 -12.12 -8.26 2.24
CA GLY A 550 -12.71 -8.60 0.94
C GLY A 550 -12.92 -7.36 0.05
N THR A 551 -13.46 -6.27 0.60
CA THR A 551 -13.61 -5.01 -0.14
C THR A 551 -12.25 -4.42 -0.57
N PHE A 552 -11.21 -4.53 0.28
CA PHE A 552 -9.85 -4.17 -0.13
C PHE A 552 -9.36 -5.02 -1.29
N LEU A 553 -9.50 -6.35 -1.20
CA LEU A 553 -9.07 -7.28 -2.25
C LEU A 553 -9.82 -7.04 -3.57
N SER A 554 -11.14 -6.90 -3.51
CA SER A 554 -11.98 -6.56 -4.66
C SER A 554 -11.56 -5.23 -5.29
N ARG A 555 -11.17 -4.24 -4.48
CA ARG A 555 -10.66 -2.95 -4.99
C ARG A 555 -9.36 -3.12 -5.79
N GLU A 556 -8.43 -3.95 -5.33
CA GLU A 556 -7.19 -4.21 -6.07
C GLU A 556 -7.45 -4.98 -7.37
N LEU A 557 -8.37 -5.95 -7.35
CA LEU A 557 -8.78 -6.69 -8.55
C LEU A 557 -9.43 -5.76 -9.60
N ILE A 558 -10.37 -4.90 -9.22
CA ILE A 558 -11.01 -4.00 -10.19
C ILE A 558 -10.05 -2.93 -10.72
N LYS A 559 -9.05 -2.48 -9.94
CA LYS A 559 -7.99 -1.61 -10.47
C LYS A 559 -7.20 -2.28 -11.58
N ASP A 560 -6.85 -3.56 -11.38
CA ASP A 560 -6.14 -4.36 -12.38
C ASP A 560 -6.99 -4.53 -13.65
N ILE A 561 -8.27 -4.90 -13.51
CA ILE A 561 -9.22 -4.99 -14.63
C ILE A 561 -9.33 -3.66 -15.39
N LEU A 562 -9.50 -2.54 -14.68
CA LEU A 562 -9.66 -1.23 -15.31
C LEU A 562 -8.39 -0.73 -16.00
N SER A 563 -7.22 -1.30 -15.67
CA SER A 563 -5.94 -0.99 -16.31
C SER A 563 -5.73 -1.72 -17.64
N ILE A 564 -6.56 -2.72 -17.97
CA ILE A 564 -6.45 -3.50 -19.20
C ILE A 564 -6.58 -2.58 -20.41
N GLY A 565 -5.59 -2.61 -21.30
CA GLY A 565 -5.60 -1.84 -22.55
C GLY A 565 -6.66 -2.33 -23.54
N VAL A 566 -7.32 -1.40 -24.21
CA VAL A 566 -8.46 -1.64 -25.14
C VAL A 566 -8.03 -1.79 -26.61
N GLY A 567 -6.79 -1.42 -26.96
CA GLY A 567 -6.31 -1.46 -28.34
C GLY A 567 -5.56 -2.74 -28.75
N SER A 568 -5.67 -3.07 -30.03
CA SER A 568 -4.88 -4.08 -30.75
C SER A 568 -3.71 -3.47 -31.56
N SER A 569 -3.58 -2.14 -31.59
CA SER A 569 -2.49 -1.41 -32.25
C SER A 569 -1.45 -0.90 -31.24
N VAL A 570 -0.18 -1.04 -31.61
CA VAL A 570 0.97 -0.48 -30.89
C VAL A 570 0.84 1.05 -30.90
N GLY A 571 0.36 1.64 -29.79
CA GLY A 571 0.27 3.09 -29.61
C GLY A 571 -0.99 3.63 -28.93
N SER A 572 -2.07 2.86 -28.75
CA SER A 572 -3.21 3.33 -27.94
C SER A 572 -3.00 3.00 -26.46
N ASN A 573 -2.72 4.02 -25.63
CA ASN A 573 -2.64 3.91 -24.16
C ASN A 573 -4.01 3.86 -23.48
N ASP A 574 -5.10 3.66 -24.23
CA ASP A 574 -6.45 3.68 -23.66
C ASP A 574 -6.71 2.46 -22.78
N SER A 575 -6.97 2.72 -21.51
CA SER A 575 -7.40 1.70 -20.55
C SER A 575 -8.89 1.40 -20.69
N LEU A 576 -9.32 0.28 -20.12
CA LEU A 576 -10.72 -0.09 -20.03
C LEU A 576 -11.55 0.98 -19.30
N TRP A 577 -10.96 1.63 -18.29
CA TRP A 577 -11.57 2.79 -17.65
C TRP A 577 -11.77 3.97 -18.62
N ASP A 578 -10.78 4.27 -19.46
CA ASP A 578 -10.89 5.38 -20.41
C ASP A 578 -11.99 5.11 -21.46
N SER A 579 -12.06 3.87 -21.95
CA SER A 579 -13.12 3.42 -22.85
C SER A 579 -14.50 3.51 -22.18
N TRP A 580 -14.63 2.99 -20.96
CA TRP A 580 -15.86 3.05 -20.20
C TRP A 580 -16.30 4.49 -19.96
N PHE A 581 -15.39 5.36 -19.51
CA PHE A 581 -15.67 6.75 -19.20
C PHE A 581 -16.17 7.51 -20.44
N ARG A 582 -15.52 7.35 -21.60
CA ARG A 582 -15.96 8.02 -22.84
C ARG A 582 -17.34 7.58 -23.29
N THR A 583 -17.62 6.28 -23.20
CA THR A 583 -18.83 5.68 -23.75
C THR A 583 -20.04 5.86 -22.82
N ASN A 584 -19.80 5.82 -21.50
CA ASN A 584 -20.86 5.70 -20.50
C ASN A 584 -21.05 6.94 -19.61
N ARG A 585 -20.19 7.97 -19.71
CA ARG A 585 -20.29 9.16 -18.83
C ARG A 585 -21.66 9.82 -18.84
N ASN A 586 -22.36 9.90 -19.96
CA ASN A 586 -23.64 10.63 -20.03
C ASN A 586 -24.88 9.72 -19.91
N SER A 587 -24.70 8.41 -20.07
CA SER A 587 -25.78 7.42 -20.12
C SER A 587 -25.87 6.57 -18.85
N SER A 588 -24.76 6.36 -18.13
CA SER A 588 -24.69 5.49 -16.95
C SER A 588 -25.56 5.97 -15.80
N CYS A 589 -26.28 5.02 -15.19
CA CYS A 589 -27.00 5.20 -13.93
C CYS A 589 -26.07 5.76 -12.83
N LEU A 590 -24.86 5.20 -12.69
CA LEU A 590 -23.88 5.58 -11.68
C LEU A 590 -23.49 7.05 -11.81
N PHE A 591 -23.21 7.50 -13.04
CA PHE A 591 -22.85 8.90 -13.28
C PHE A 591 -23.99 9.84 -12.88
N LYS A 592 -25.22 9.58 -13.34
CA LYS A 592 -26.37 10.44 -13.05
C LYS A 592 -26.68 10.49 -11.55
N SER A 593 -26.58 9.35 -10.87
CA SER A 593 -26.80 9.23 -9.43
C SER A 593 -25.74 9.99 -8.63
N PHE A 594 -24.45 9.81 -8.97
CA PHE A 594 -23.35 10.37 -8.20
C PHE A 594 -23.07 11.85 -8.50
N SER A 595 -23.10 12.26 -9.78
CA SER A 595 -22.85 13.65 -10.18
C SER A 595 -23.86 14.62 -9.54
N LYS A 596 -25.15 14.26 -9.55
CA LYS A 596 -26.22 15.05 -8.91
C LYS A 596 -26.01 15.20 -7.42
N ARG A 597 -25.54 14.15 -6.75
CA ARG A 597 -25.36 14.14 -5.29
C ARG A 597 -24.12 14.90 -4.82
N LEU A 598 -23.08 14.98 -5.66
CA LEU A 598 -21.78 15.52 -5.29
C LEU A 598 -21.47 16.89 -5.91
N GLY A 599 -22.30 17.38 -6.84
CA GLY A 599 -22.19 18.76 -7.36
C GLY A 599 -20.88 19.03 -8.13
N LEU A 600 -20.40 18.04 -8.87
CA LEU A 600 -19.10 18.10 -9.55
C LEU A 600 -19.15 19.05 -10.78
N SER A 601 -18.15 19.95 -10.92
CA SER A 601 -18.24 21.13 -11.82
C SER A 601 -17.27 21.17 -13.02
N THR A 602 -16.13 20.47 -12.99
CA THR A 602 -15.14 20.47 -14.11
C THR A 602 -14.92 19.07 -14.69
N GLU A 603 -14.62 18.95 -15.99
CA GLU A 603 -14.50 17.66 -16.69
C GLU A 603 -13.37 16.76 -16.15
N GLU A 604 -12.24 17.34 -15.74
CA GLU A 604 -11.11 16.60 -15.17
C GLU A 604 -11.36 16.14 -13.74
N GLU A 605 -11.92 17.02 -12.89
CA GLU A 605 -12.36 16.63 -11.55
C GLU A 605 -13.44 15.54 -11.62
N ASN A 606 -14.35 15.64 -12.59
CA ASN A 606 -15.35 14.62 -12.88
C ASN A 606 -14.68 13.26 -13.16
N LYS A 607 -13.72 13.20 -14.08
CA LYS A 607 -13.07 11.93 -14.46
C LYS A 607 -12.39 11.25 -13.27
N ALA A 608 -11.62 11.98 -12.47
CA ALA A 608 -10.92 11.42 -11.31
C ALA A 608 -11.88 11.01 -10.18
N ALA A 609 -12.84 11.89 -9.84
CA ALA A 609 -13.84 11.63 -8.81
C ALA A 609 -14.73 10.43 -9.14
N LEU A 610 -15.15 10.31 -10.40
CA LEU A 610 -15.98 9.20 -10.86
C LEU A 610 -15.22 7.88 -10.88
N LYS A 611 -13.92 7.89 -11.23
CA LYS A 611 -13.08 6.69 -11.14
C LYS A 611 -13.07 6.16 -9.71
N GLU A 612 -12.87 7.03 -8.73
CA GLU A 612 -12.83 6.64 -7.32
C GLU A 612 -14.16 6.05 -6.83
N LEU A 613 -15.29 6.64 -7.23
CA LEU A 613 -16.63 6.13 -6.88
C LEU A 613 -16.97 4.83 -7.60
N PHE A 614 -16.57 4.69 -8.86
CA PHE A 614 -16.72 3.45 -9.62
C PHE A 614 -15.95 2.33 -8.92
N LEU A 615 -14.69 2.57 -8.56
CA LEU A 615 -13.88 1.62 -7.80
C LEU A 615 -14.54 1.25 -6.46
N ASP A 616 -15.11 2.21 -5.72
CA ASP A 616 -15.82 1.93 -4.46
C ASP A 616 -17.05 1.06 -4.68
N ALA A 617 -17.91 1.43 -5.64
CA ALA A 617 -19.15 0.73 -5.94
C ALA A 617 -18.86 -0.71 -6.38
N SER A 618 -17.93 -0.88 -7.33
CA SER A 618 -17.49 -2.20 -7.78
C SER A 618 -16.93 -3.03 -6.64
N SER A 619 -16.04 -2.44 -5.82
CA SER A 619 -15.39 -3.18 -4.74
C SER A 619 -16.38 -3.66 -3.67
N LEU A 620 -17.38 -2.84 -3.32
CA LEU A 620 -18.42 -3.21 -2.37
C LEU A 620 -19.32 -4.30 -2.94
N GLU A 621 -19.73 -4.16 -4.21
CA GLU A 621 -20.57 -5.14 -4.91
C GLU A 621 -19.86 -6.50 -5.01
N MET A 622 -18.62 -6.52 -5.50
CA MET A 622 -17.80 -7.72 -5.62
C MET A 622 -17.62 -8.42 -4.27
N ALA A 623 -17.27 -7.68 -3.21
CA ALA A 623 -17.07 -8.24 -1.88
C ALA A 623 -18.38 -8.76 -1.27
N LEU A 624 -19.50 -8.06 -1.48
CA LEU A 624 -20.80 -8.49 -0.97
C LEU A 624 -21.28 -9.78 -1.65
N GLU A 625 -21.14 -9.88 -2.97
CA GLU A 625 -21.49 -11.09 -3.72
C GLU A 625 -20.59 -12.27 -3.33
N SER A 626 -19.30 -12.00 -3.07
CA SER A 626 -18.36 -12.99 -2.52
C SER A 626 -18.82 -13.51 -1.15
N ALA A 627 -19.29 -12.63 -0.26
CA ALA A 627 -19.80 -13.01 1.05
C ALA A 627 -21.06 -13.88 0.97
N LYS A 628 -21.97 -13.57 0.04
CA LYS A 628 -23.21 -14.33 -0.17
C LYS A 628 -22.98 -15.74 -0.69
N GLU A 629 -22.00 -15.91 -1.57
CA GLU A 629 -21.76 -17.19 -2.26
C GLU A 629 -20.88 -18.16 -1.48
N GLY A 630 -19.84 -17.65 -0.81
CA GLY A 630 -18.82 -18.48 -0.18
C GLY A 630 -18.55 -18.21 1.28
N GLY A 631 -19.14 -17.16 1.87
CA GLY A 631 -18.91 -16.83 3.28
C GLY A 631 -19.60 -17.82 4.21
N ASP A 632 -18.87 -18.39 5.18
CA ASP A 632 -19.49 -19.25 6.19
C ASP A 632 -20.53 -18.44 6.98
N SER A 633 -21.76 -18.95 6.95
CA SER A 633 -22.88 -18.37 7.71
C SER A 633 -22.83 -18.76 9.18
N ARG A 634 -22.08 -19.80 9.55
CA ARG A 634 -21.82 -20.19 10.94
C ARG A 634 -20.96 -19.13 11.58
N ARG A 635 -21.49 -18.51 12.63
CA ARG A 635 -20.84 -17.37 13.29
C ARG A 635 -20.56 -17.66 14.75
N ILE A 636 -19.32 -17.40 15.13
CA ILE A 636 -18.98 -17.12 16.52
C ILE A 636 -19.51 -15.72 16.85
N PHE A 637 -20.44 -15.62 17.81
CA PHE A 637 -20.98 -14.32 18.19
C PHE A 637 -19.95 -13.53 19.00
N LEU A 638 -19.61 -12.34 18.51
CA LEU A 638 -18.80 -11.38 19.24
C LEU A 638 -19.65 -10.72 20.35
N PRO A 639 -19.09 -10.55 21.57
CA PRO A 639 -19.79 -9.94 22.69
C PRO A 639 -20.43 -8.59 22.33
N GLY A 640 -21.73 -8.45 22.60
CA GLY A 640 -22.45 -7.18 22.33
C GLY A 640 -22.79 -6.91 20.86
N LEU A 641 -22.45 -7.83 19.94
CA LEU A 641 -22.79 -7.78 18.52
C LEU A 641 -23.71 -8.93 18.09
N LYS A 642 -24.29 -9.67 19.05
CA LYS A 642 -25.22 -10.77 18.80
C LYS A 642 -26.48 -10.32 18.04
N THR A 643 -26.92 -9.09 18.25
CA THR A 643 -28.12 -8.51 17.60
C THR A 643 -27.88 -8.03 16.17
N LYS A 644 -26.63 -8.07 15.68
CA LYS A 644 -26.28 -7.65 14.32
C LYS A 644 -26.23 -8.86 13.40
N SER A 645 -26.92 -8.78 12.26
CA SER A 645 -26.86 -9.82 11.22
C SER A 645 -25.49 -9.82 10.52
N ASN A 646 -25.23 -10.86 9.74
CA ASN A 646 -24.01 -10.98 8.95
C ASN A 646 -23.88 -9.83 7.92
N GLU A 647 -24.98 -9.45 7.27
CA GLU A 647 -25.06 -8.32 6.33
C GLU A 647 -24.77 -7.00 7.04
N GLN A 648 -25.36 -6.78 8.23
CA GLN A 648 -25.11 -5.56 9.00
C GLN A 648 -23.63 -5.45 9.40
N LEU A 649 -23.00 -6.55 9.81
CA LEU A 649 -21.58 -6.56 10.13
C LEU A 649 -20.69 -6.34 8.91
N PHE A 650 -21.06 -6.90 7.75
CA PHE A 650 -20.36 -6.65 6.49
C PHE A 650 -20.29 -5.15 6.21
N PHE A 651 -21.43 -4.46 6.22
CA PHE A 651 -21.47 -3.02 5.95
C PHE A 651 -20.76 -2.20 7.05
N ILE A 652 -20.89 -2.59 8.33
CA ILE A 652 -20.18 -1.94 9.43
C ILE A 652 -18.67 -2.07 9.22
N ALA A 653 -18.17 -3.27 8.94
CA ALA A 653 -16.75 -3.51 8.67
C ALA A 653 -16.25 -2.69 7.48
N TYR A 654 -17.00 -2.70 6.36
CA TYR A 654 -16.72 -1.86 5.19
C TYR A 654 -16.53 -0.39 5.57
N ALA A 655 -17.54 0.22 6.21
CA ALA A 655 -17.47 1.62 6.59
C ALA A 655 -16.34 1.89 7.60
N GLN A 656 -16.08 0.96 8.52
CA GLN A 656 -15.06 1.13 9.54
C GLN A 656 -13.63 1.12 8.98
N THR A 657 -13.36 0.42 7.88
CA THR A 657 -12.05 0.53 7.21
C THR A 657 -11.76 1.93 6.64
N LEU A 658 -12.80 2.75 6.49
CA LEU A 658 -12.78 4.08 5.90
C LEU A 658 -12.91 5.21 6.93
N CYS A 659 -12.96 4.91 8.24
CA CYS A 659 -13.06 5.95 9.25
C CYS A 659 -11.83 6.88 9.25
N GLN A 660 -12.10 8.17 9.37
CA GLN A 660 -11.12 9.26 9.49
C GLN A 660 -11.52 10.22 10.61
N ALA A 661 -10.54 10.76 11.32
CA ALA A 661 -10.75 11.83 12.29
C ALA A 661 -11.09 13.14 11.56
N ASN A 662 -11.78 14.08 12.20
CA ASN A 662 -12.14 15.34 11.53
C ASN A 662 -10.90 16.19 11.18
N GLY A 663 -10.71 16.51 9.89
CA GLY A 663 -9.61 17.34 9.40
C GLY A 663 -9.79 17.76 7.94
N PRO A 664 -9.08 18.80 7.45
CA PRO A 664 -9.11 19.18 6.04
C PRO A 664 -8.35 18.14 5.22
N TYR A 665 -9.09 17.23 4.59
CA TYR A 665 -8.50 16.22 3.70
C TYR A 665 -8.54 16.68 2.26
N SER A 666 -7.41 16.53 1.58
CA SER A 666 -7.21 16.83 0.16
C SER A 666 -7.69 15.67 -0.70
N THR A 667 -8.99 15.37 -0.66
CA THR A 667 -9.62 14.43 -1.60
C THR A 667 -10.70 15.17 -2.37
N THR A 668 -10.80 14.93 -3.68
CA THR A 668 -11.83 15.53 -4.56
C THR A 668 -13.24 15.32 -4.00
N ILE A 669 -13.49 14.19 -3.32
CA ILE A 669 -14.71 13.91 -2.57
C ILE A 669 -14.36 13.43 -1.16
N PRO A 670 -14.88 14.06 -0.09
CA PRO A 670 -14.67 13.59 1.29
C PRO A 670 -15.11 12.13 1.50
N ILE A 671 -14.32 11.33 2.24
CA ILE A 671 -14.59 9.89 2.45
C ILE A 671 -15.99 9.63 3.03
N LYS A 672 -16.43 10.44 4.01
CA LYS A 672 -17.78 10.34 4.57
C LYS A 672 -18.88 10.42 3.50
N ASN A 673 -18.67 11.25 2.47
CA ASN A 673 -19.63 11.41 1.38
C ASN A 673 -19.56 10.20 0.44
N ARG A 674 -18.37 9.65 0.19
CA ARG A 674 -18.19 8.41 -0.59
C ARG A 674 -18.92 7.26 0.07
N VAL A 675 -18.62 6.94 1.33
CA VAL A 675 -19.26 5.84 2.08
C VAL A 675 -20.78 5.94 2.03
N ASN A 676 -21.34 7.09 2.41
CA ASN A 676 -22.79 7.29 2.41
C ASN A 676 -23.38 7.18 0.99
N THR A 677 -22.70 7.71 -0.03
CA THR A 677 -23.18 7.62 -1.43
C THR A 677 -23.22 6.18 -1.91
N ILE A 678 -22.19 5.39 -1.58
CA ILE A 678 -22.05 4.01 -2.05
C ILE A 678 -23.04 3.08 -1.34
N VAL A 679 -23.14 3.12 0.00
CA VAL A 679 -24.07 2.22 0.72
C VAL A 679 -25.53 2.55 0.44
N THR A 680 -25.88 3.84 0.30
CA THR A 680 -27.26 4.20 -0.08
C THR A 680 -27.58 3.90 -1.53
N ASN A 681 -26.61 3.48 -2.36
CA ASN A 681 -26.84 2.96 -3.70
C ASN A 681 -26.99 1.41 -3.72
N SER A 682 -26.91 0.75 -2.56
CA SER A 682 -27.07 -0.71 -2.43
C SER A 682 -28.46 -1.06 -1.88
N GLU A 683 -29.21 -1.90 -2.60
CA GLU A 683 -30.47 -2.47 -2.12
C GLU A 683 -30.26 -3.41 -0.93
N ASP A 684 -29.17 -4.18 -0.97
CA ASP A 684 -28.78 -5.08 0.11
C ASP A 684 -28.52 -4.32 1.42
N PHE A 685 -27.98 -3.11 1.34
CA PHE A 685 -27.83 -2.22 2.49
C PHE A 685 -29.19 -1.79 3.04
N GLU A 686 -30.11 -1.35 2.16
CA GLU A 686 -31.46 -0.96 2.58
C GLU A 686 -32.18 -2.13 3.26
N GLN A 687 -32.06 -3.34 2.73
CA GLN A 687 -32.63 -4.54 3.34
C GLN A 687 -31.98 -4.85 4.70
N ALA A 688 -30.64 -4.86 4.78
CA ALA A 688 -29.91 -5.18 6.00
C ALA A 688 -30.22 -4.24 7.17
N PHE A 689 -30.48 -2.96 6.90
CA PHE A 689 -30.82 -1.95 7.91
C PHE A 689 -32.29 -1.54 7.94
N SER A 690 -33.14 -2.21 7.14
CA SER A 690 -34.58 -1.90 7.03
C SER A 690 -34.84 -0.43 6.68
N CYS A 691 -34.03 0.14 5.79
CA CYS A 691 -34.20 1.50 5.30
C CYS A 691 -35.37 1.60 4.34
N SER A 692 -36.06 2.73 4.33
CA SER A 692 -37.10 3.02 3.32
C SER A 692 -36.45 3.17 1.95
N SER A 693 -36.95 2.44 0.95
CA SER A 693 -36.43 2.52 -0.40
C SER A 693 -36.52 3.95 -0.93
N THR A 694 -35.37 4.47 -1.38
CA THR A 694 -35.33 5.80 -1.99
C THR A 694 -35.92 5.76 -3.41
N PRO A 695 -36.60 6.82 -3.88
CA PRO A 695 -37.14 6.88 -5.24
C PRO A 695 -36.07 7.00 -6.35
N GLN A 696 -34.78 7.08 -5.99
CA GLN A 696 -33.70 7.13 -6.96
C GLN A 696 -33.32 5.71 -7.41
N PRO A 697 -33.04 5.49 -8.71
CA PRO A 697 -32.61 4.19 -9.21
C PRO A 697 -31.29 3.79 -8.54
N LYS A 698 -31.24 2.55 -8.04
CA LYS A 698 -30.02 1.93 -7.53
C LYS A 698 -29.23 1.39 -8.71
N CYS A 699 -27.94 1.70 -8.74
CA CYS A 699 -27.09 1.38 -9.87
C CYS A 699 -26.07 0.32 -9.47
N ARG A 700 -26.05 -0.83 -10.15
CA ARG A 700 -24.98 -1.81 -9.98
C ARG A 700 -23.98 -1.70 -11.14
N VAL A 701 -22.74 -2.11 -10.89
CA VAL A 701 -21.66 -2.06 -11.88
C VAL A 701 -21.66 -3.33 -12.72
N PHE A 702 -21.94 -4.49 -12.13
CA PHE A 702 -21.85 -5.78 -12.85
C PHE A 702 -23.19 -6.42 -13.19
N SER A 703 -24.31 -5.87 -12.71
CA SER A 703 -25.66 -6.40 -12.95
C SER A 703 -26.65 -5.37 -13.44
#